data_AF-A0A7V4EYC8-F1
#
_entry.id   AF-A0A7V4EYC8-F1
#
_cell.length_a   1.000
_cell.length_b   1.000
_cell.length_c   1.000
_cell.angle_alpha   90.00
_cell.angle_beta   90.00
_cell.angle_gamma   90.00
#
_symmetry.space_group_name_H-M   'P 1'
#
loop_
_entity.id
_entity.type
_entity.pdbx_description
1 polymer ?
#
loop_
_entity_poly.entity_id
_entity_poly.type
_entity_poly.pdbx_seq_one_letter_code
_entity_poly.pdbx_strand_id
1 'polypeptide(L)'
;MDVNGTIYDINYYSNIMVLIGGAFTTINGTSRNYFAVIDPSTDPGTLQSVDHKVDGVVFAIARAPGYPQTYIGGSFTHVNGYTRNRIAMYNTFMDVTPLAQDFNLNSTVQDLFFENSNKTLYAAGNFTTVNGGTYTRNYAAAFNTSNAQATSFNPDLNNYGYTIMSNGTYTYIGGAFTKVNNATAVKDRLYAAAFNMTSGAVIAAWVPDLNLSVYSLAPVASGSTNIAIGGSFRAAKTVYRNYLASVNISNSTIYAWNPNVNGIVYALALTGTAVYAGGAFTTANGGAYTRNHLASFDTGFGNVTSWDPNANNTVYALLPYGNYMYIGGAFTTMGSGTTRNFGADVSISDATLYTWAPNVNSEIRCLTESGGIIYAGGLFTKTGGGTYTRNHAAAFSLVSGVTQSWNPDCNDNVLAILSGPGGIYLGGQFTTVGGVTRNRVACVTTAGTLTSFNPDADSIVYGLYLDNNTLIMSGSFTTVGGLSRPYVAAYDLITSLISDWTPNPNSTIYCATRYNNRVALGGYFTLLSYLPHGYGAIIECPPQLYTPTATITRTRTPTPTITRTVTKTITPTNSPTRTITQTITQTSTRTMTQTITPTVTKTATSVPVYFYPFFDDFSNDLGWDYGMEWQRGPATESSGHNAGYPDPVSDVSSSADDNVAGTVIGGNMSVASNHPYFYLTSPFIDTQDAPQLQLRFYRYLNCDYPAWISATVEVFNGSSWIPIYVNSTTEQDSSWKEFVYDVTAYKSSQFRVRFGHAVNNYSGAWIMSGWNLDDIYIGIPYTPTATITQTITPTFTLTVTLTPTLTYTITTTITPTQTKTVTATITQTITQTITETITPTITPTATISPTSTNIIYTLTITPTFSVSPTVTITPTISPTSTVTETITQTFTETYTNTQTITQTNTQTITQTITGTVTETVTSTITVTLTSTKTENLLPLPERNPPTPVPVSPPLE
;
A
#
# COMPACT_ATOMS: atom_id res chain seq x y z
N MET A 1 -4.13 -2.86 -10.96
CA MET A 1 -5.01 -2.61 -9.79
C MET A 1 -5.56 -1.20 -9.91
N ASP A 2 -6.84 -1.04 -10.26
CA ASP A 2 -7.36 0.26 -10.73
C ASP A 2 -8.12 1.06 -9.65
N VAL A 3 -7.39 1.49 -8.60
CA VAL A 3 -7.87 2.08 -7.34
C VAL A 3 -8.15 3.59 -7.38
N ASN A 4 -9.24 4.11 -7.95
CA ASN A 4 -9.31 5.53 -8.39
C ASN A 4 -9.28 6.69 -7.33
N GLY A 5 -8.74 6.55 -6.11
CA GLY A 5 -8.50 7.68 -5.18
C GLY A 5 -7.59 7.43 -3.94
N THR A 6 -7.00 8.49 -3.38
CA THR A 6 -5.82 8.47 -2.48
C THR A 6 -5.82 7.44 -1.36
N ILE A 7 -4.91 6.46 -1.37
CA ILE A 7 -4.67 5.65 -0.16
C ILE A 7 -3.86 6.47 0.86
N TYR A 8 -4.34 6.46 2.11
CA TYR A 8 -3.71 7.10 3.26
C TYR A 8 -3.05 6.08 4.20
N ASP A 9 -3.67 4.92 4.40
CA ASP A 9 -3.17 3.87 5.30
C ASP A 9 -3.15 2.50 4.60
N ILE A 10 -2.15 1.67 4.95
CA ILE A 10 -2.01 0.30 4.50
C ILE A 10 -1.54 -0.59 5.64
N ASN A 11 -2.32 -1.61 5.94
CA ASN A 11 -2.00 -2.58 6.98
C ASN A 11 -1.92 -3.99 6.39
N TYR A 12 -0.93 -4.79 6.79
CA TYR A 12 -0.88 -6.18 6.37
C TYR A 12 -1.98 -6.97 7.10
N TYR A 13 -2.76 -7.79 6.38
CA TYR A 13 -3.74 -8.65 7.03
C TYR A 13 -3.09 -9.96 7.51
N SER A 14 -2.49 -10.64 6.54
CA SER A 14 -1.78 -11.90 6.66
C SER A 14 -0.60 -11.83 5.68
N ASN A 15 0.08 -12.94 5.45
CA ASN A 15 1.04 -13.01 4.35
C ASN A 15 0.32 -12.75 3.01
N ILE A 16 -0.90 -13.30 2.82
CA ILE A 16 -1.63 -13.36 1.54
C ILE A 16 -2.72 -12.30 1.35
N MET A 17 -2.83 -11.26 2.19
CA MET A 17 -3.74 -10.11 1.98
C MET A 17 -3.19 -8.80 2.60
N VAL A 18 -3.44 -7.65 1.96
CA VAL A 18 -3.31 -6.31 2.59
C VAL A 18 -4.61 -5.52 2.56
N LEU A 19 -4.75 -4.73 3.60
CA LEU A 19 -5.83 -3.80 3.84
C LEU A 19 -5.38 -2.42 3.35
N ILE A 20 -6.16 -1.77 2.48
CA ILE A 20 -5.90 -0.40 2.04
C ILE A 20 -7.07 0.51 2.42
N GLY A 21 -6.77 1.67 2.99
CA GLY A 21 -7.73 2.67 3.44
C GLY A 21 -7.43 4.00 2.76
N GLY A 22 -8.43 4.59 2.12
CA GLY A 22 -8.20 5.75 1.28
C GLY A 22 -9.45 6.46 0.79
N ALA A 23 -9.24 7.31 -0.21
CA ALA A 23 -10.20 8.17 -0.91
C ALA A 23 -10.61 7.60 -2.30
N PHE A 24 -10.48 6.29 -2.53
CA PHE A 24 -10.89 5.60 -3.76
C PHE A 24 -12.36 5.20 -3.80
N THR A 25 -12.97 5.15 -4.98
CA THR A 25 -14.35 4.68 -5.25
C THR A 25 -14.44 3.44 -6.16
N THR A 26 -13.40 3.12 -6.93
CA THR A 26 -13.31 1.89 -7.73
C THR A 26 -11.99 1.17 -7.49
N ILE A 27 -11.96 -0.15 -7.71
CA ILE A 27 -10.75 -0.96 -7.87
C ILE A 27 -10.96 -1.93 -9.03
N ASN A 28 -10.07 -1.90 -10.03
CA ASN A 28 -10.13 -2.72 -11.25
C ASN A 28 -11.38 -2.42 -12.12
N GLY A 29 -11.92 -1.21 -12.04
CA GLY A 29 -13.20 -0.85 -12.67
C GLY A 29 -14.44 -1.39 -11.94
N THR A 30 -14.28 -2.38 -11.06
CA THR A 30 -15.31 -2.74 -10.07
C THR A 30 -15.49 -1.56 -9.11
N SER A 31 -16.74 -1.18 -8.82
CA SER A 31 -17.00 -0.29 -7.69
C SER A 31 -16.42 -0.91 -6.42
N ARG A 32 -15.71 -0.10 -5.64
CA ARG A 32 -14.98 -0.50 -4.44
C ARG A 32 -14.64 0.76 -3.68
N ASN A 33 -15.58 1.22 -2.89
CA ASN A 33 -15.42 2.48 -2.20
C ASN A 33 -14.58 2.30 -0.90
N TYR A 34 -13.60 3.20 -0.74
CA TYR A 34 -12.73 3.66 0.36
C TYR A 34 -12.00 2.66 1.28
N PHE A 35 -12.46 1.41 1.39
CA PHE A 35 -11.70 0.30 1.95
C PHE A 35 -11.68 -0.86 0.97
N ALA A 36 -10.50 -1.47 0.83
CA ALA A 36 -10.40 -2.71 0.11
C ALA A 36 -9.39 -3.63 0.74
N VAL A 37 -9.60 -4.91 0.46
CA VAL A 37 -8.58 -5.92 0.67
C VAL A 37 -8.37 -6.61 -0.64
N ILE A 38 -7.11 -6.81 -0.95
CA ILE A 38 -6.68 -7.45 -2.18
C ILE A 38 -5.85 -8.65 -1.76
N ASP A 39 -6.19 -9.81 -2.32
CA ASP A 39 -5.22 -10.85 -2.59
C ASP A 39 -4.65 -10.61 -4.01
N PRO A 40 -3.56 -9.86 -4.15
CA PRO A 40 -2.92 -9.62 -5.43
C PRO A 40 -2.28 -10.87 -6.05
N SER A 41 -2.55 -12.10 -5.61
CA SER A 41 -2.04 -13.33 -6.24
C SER A 41 -2.25 -13.39 -7.77
N THR A 42 -3.23 -12.67 -8.32
CA THR A 42 -3.52 -12.52 -9.76
C THR A 42 -3.07 -11.16 -10.34
N ASP A 43 -3.42 -10.87 -11.60
CA ASP A 43 -3.26 -9.55 -12.22
C ASP A 43 -4.49 -9.25 -13.13
N PRO A 44 -5.14 -8.07 -13.03
CA PRO A 44 -4.97 -7.05 -11.99
C PRO A 44 -5.47 -7.57 -10.64
N GLY A 45 -4.55 -7.62 -9.67
CA GLY A 45 -4.66 -8.39 -8.42
C GLY A 45 -6.05 -8.51 -7.81
N THR A 46 -6.41 -9.74 -7.38
CA THR A 46 -7.73 -10.14 -6.88
C THR A 46 -8.16 -9.29 -5.71
N LEU A 47 -8.73 -8.15 -6.06
CA LEU A 47 -9.67 -7.44 -5.24
C LEU A 47 -10.61 -8.48 -4.66
N GLN A 48 -10.59 -8.64 -3.35
CA GLN A 48 -11.38 -9.70 -2.75
C GLN A 48 -12.84 -9.39 -3.09
N SER A 49 -13.55 -10.39 -3.63
CA SER A 49 -14.98 -10.29 -3.96
C SER A 49 -15.79 -9.75 -2.79
N VAL A 50 -15.22 -9.95 -1.60
CA VAL A 50 -15.37 -9.16 -0.38
C VAL A 50 -15.29 -7.65 -0.60
N ASP A 51 -16.39 -7.10 -1.08
CA ASP A 51 -16.63 -5.67 -1.09
C ASP A 51 -16.97 -5.14 0.29
N HIS A 52 -16.25 -4.09 0.67
CA HIS A 52 -16.59 -3.30 1.83
C HIS A 52 -17.34 -2.03 1.43
N LYS A 53 -17.48 -1.71 0.12
CA LYS A 53 -18.25 -0.61 -0.52
C LYS A 53 -18.50 0.51 0.49
N VAL A 54 -17.40 1.01 1.05
CA VAL A 54 -17.38 1.96 2.16
C VAL A 54 -17.73 3.29 1.54
N ASP A 55 -18.75 4.05 1.92
CA ASP A 55 -19.21 5.22 1.14
C ASP A 55 -18.48 6.56 1.44
N GLY A 56 -17.49 6.57 2.35
CA GLY A 56 -16.60 7.72 2.57
C GLY A 56 -15.17 7.35 3.01
N VAL A 57 -14.21 8.22 2.70
CA VAL A 57 -12.75 8.06 2.87
C VAL A 57 -12.34 7.35 4.16
N VAL A 58 -11.56 6.26 4.09
CA VAL A 58 -10.94 5.63 5.26
C VAL A 58 -9.60 6.29 5.56
N PHE A 59 -9.42 6.72 6.81
CA PHE A 59 -8.21 7.38 7.30
C PHE A 59 -7.34 6.46 8.16
N ALA A 60 -7.92 5.44 8.81
CA ALA A 60 -7.20 4.54 9.71
C ALA A 60 -7.70 3.09 9.63
N ILE A 61 -6.76 2.13 9.68
CA ILE A 61 -6.98 0.69 9.78
C ILE A 61 -6.37 0.16 11.08
N ALA A 62 -7.20 -0.27 12.03
CA ALA A 62 -6.73 -0.84 13.28
C ALA A 62 -6.80 -2.37 13.29
N ARG A 63 -5.73 -3.00 13.78
CA ARG A 63 -5.58 -4.46 13.99
C ARG A 63 -4.62 -4.77 15.14
N ALA A 64 -4.69 -6.01 15.64
CA ALA A 64 -3.71 -6.55 16.59
C ALA A 64 -3.03 -7.81 16.00
N PRO A 65 -1.71 -7.99 16.17
CA PRO A 65 -1.01 -9.21 15.77
C PRO A 65 -1.64 -10.46 16.38
N GLY A 66 -1.77 -11.52 15.58
CA GLY A 66 -2.39 -12.78 15.99
C GLY A 66 -3.92 -12.77 16.07
N TYR A 67 -4.58 -11.64 15.75
CA TYR A 67 -6.05 -11.55 15.74
C TYR A 67 -6.59 -11.28 14.32
N PRO A 68 -7.64 -11.97 13.89
CA PRO A 68 -8.23 -11.75 12.57
C PRO A 68 -9.06 -10.47 12.51
N GLN A 69 -9.52 -9.96 13.67
CA GLN A 69 -10.40 -8.81 13.72
C GLN A 69 -9.76 -7.58 13.08
N THR A 70 -10.54 -6.94 12.21
CA THR A 70 -10.11 -5.84 11.35
C THR A 70 -11.10 -4.70 11.47
N TYR A 71 -10.59 -3.48 11.64
CA TYR A 71 -11.40 -2.31 11.91
C TYR A 71 -10.98 -1.17 11.00
N ILE A 72 -11.95 -0.42 10.50
CA ILE A 72 -11.71 0.74 9.64
C ILE A 72 -12.42 1.96 10.19
N GLY A 73 -11.75 3.11 10.10
CA GLY A 73 -12.24 4.39 10.60
C GLY A 73 -12.15 5.44 9.50
N GLY A 74 -13.23 6.16 9.25
CA GLY A 74 -13.30 7.06 8.11
C GLY A 74 -14.52 7.97 8.07
N SER A 75 -14.69 8.62 6.92
CA SER A 75 -15.79 9.53 6.60
C SER A 75 -17.00 8.83 5.96
N PHE A 76 -17.17 7.52 6.15
CA PHE A 76 -18.27 6.74 5.60
C PHE A 76 -19.54 6.71 6.45
N THR A 77 -20.74 6.82 5.89
CA THR A 77 -21.98 6.35 6.53
C THR A 77 -22.25 4.85 6.33
N HIS A 78 -21.76 4.26 5.24
CA HIS A 78 -22.00 2.88 4.84
C HIS A 78 -20.72 2.10 4.63
N VAL A 79 -20.83 0.78 4.81
CA VAL A 79 -19.84 -0.23 4.45
C VAL A 79 -20.60 -1.36 3.77
N ASN A 80 -20.57 -1.32 2.44
CA ASN A 80 -21.23 -2.16 1.44
C ASN A 80 -22.76 -2.13 1.45
N GLY A 81 -23.36 -1.14 2.09
CA GLY A 81 -24.78 -1.22 2.42
C GLY A 81 -25.03 -2.12 3.61
N TYR A 82 -24.12 -2.14 4.57
CA TYR A 82 -24.48 -1.99 5.97
C TYR A 82 -24.22 -0.52 6.29
N THR A 83 -25.20 0.28 6.74
CA THR A 83 -24.80 1.57 7.35
C THR A 83 -23.98 1.15 8.54
N ARG A 84 -22.77 1.65 8.55
CA ARG A 84 -21.72 1.39 9.52
C ARG A 84 -21.05 2.71 9.68
N ASN A 85 -21.80 3.70 10.14
CA ASN A 85 -21.34 5.06 10.02
C ASN A 85 -20.00 5.17 10.77
N ARG A 86 -18.96 5.46 10.00
CA ARG A 86 -17.62 5.93 10.30
C ARG A 86 -16.76 4.92 11.06
N ILE A 87 -17.33 3.79 11.49
CA ILE A 87 -16.63 2.55 11.86
C ILE A 87 -17.31 1.34 11.24
N ALA A 88 -16.48 0.47 10.68
CA ALA A 88 -16.80 -0.94 10.45
C ALA A 88 -15.83 -1.87 11.18
N MET A 89 -16.33 -3.06 11.50
CA MET A 89 -15.57 -4.15 12.08
C MET A 89 -15.89 -5.46 11.37
N TYR A 90 -14.84 -6.21 11.07
CA TYR A 90 -14.89 -7.53 10.47
C TYR A 90 -14.23 -8.54 11.43
N ASN A 91 -14.76 -9.77 11.61
CA ASN A 91 -14.09 -10.81 12.41
C ASN A 91 -12.81 -11.28 11.73
N THR A 92 -12.89 -11.45 10.42
CA THR A 92 -11.77 -11.46 9.47
C THR A 92 -12.04 -10.35 8.48
N PHE A 93 -11.06 -9.78 7.76
CA PHE A 93 -11.43 -8.86 6.69
C PHE A 93 -12.28 -9.53 5.58
N MET A 94 -12.30 -10.87 5.46
CA MET A 94 -13.13 -11.57 4.45
C MET A 94 -14.62 -11.41 4.75
N ASP A 95 -14.97 -10.88 5.91
CA ASP A 95 -16.31 -10.46 6.22
C ASP A 95 -16.58 -9.13 5.48
N VAL A 96 -17.00 -9.21 4.22
CA VAL A 96 -17.78 -8.17 3.49
C VAL A 96 -18.68 -7.38 4.41
N THR A 97 -19.29 -8.15 5.31
CA THR A 97 -20.07 -7.79 6.45
C THR A 97 -19.18 -7.23 7.52
N PRO A 98 -19.11 -5.90 7.62
CA PRO A 98 -19.02 -5.33 8.94
C PRO A 98 -20.15 -5.92 9.78
N LEU A 99 -19.82 -6.52 10.91
CA LEU A 99 -20.71 -7.38 11.68
C LEU A 99 -22.01 -6.65 12.10
N ALA A 100 -23.05 -7.39 12.55
CA ALA A 100 -24.28 -6.82 13.16
C ALA A 100 -23.95 -6.21 14.54
N GLN A 101 -23.24 -5.11 14.43
CA GLN A 101 -22.42 -4.40 15.37
C GLN A 101 -22.63 -2.95 14.96
N ASP A 102 -23.71 -2.39 15.46
CA ASP A 102 -24.36 -1.12 15.10
C ASP A 102 -23.53 0.09 15.53
N PHE A 103 -22.30 0.23 15.00
CA PHE A 103 -21.41 1.34 15.35
C PHE A 103 -22.10 2.68 15.07
N ASN A 104 -22.34 2.96 13.79
CA ASN A 104 -23.29 3.97 13.30
C ASN A 104 -23.09 5.42 13.78
N LEU A 105 -21.84 5.82 13.99
CA LEU A 105 -21.36 7.19 14.26
C LEU A 105 -21.63 8.17 13.10
N ASN A 106 -22.49 9.18 13.21
CA ASN A 106 -22.93 9.95 12.04
C ASN A 106 -21.90 10.89 11.35
N SER A 107 -20.63 11.02 11.78
CA SER A 107 -19.60 11.87 11.10
C SER A 107 -18.11 11.49 11.40
N THR A 108 -17.18 11.83 10.49
CA THR A 108 -15.85 11.24 10.22
C THR A 108 -14.99 10.75 11.38
N VAL A 109 -14.63 9.47 11.43
CA VAL A 109 -13.51 8.97 12.26
C VAL A 109 -12.16 9.28 11.61
N GLN A 110 -11.22 9.74 12.42
CA GLN A 110 -9.86 10.13 12.01
C GLN A 110 -8.79 9.12 12.45
N ASP A 111 -9.02 8.43 13.58
CA ASP A 111 -8.06 7.51 14.20
C ASP A 111 -8.81 6.36 14.88
N LEU A 112 -8.20 5.17 14.91
CA LEU A 112 -8.72 3.95 15.51
C LEU A 112 -7.69 3.26 16.40
N PHE A 113 -8.16 2.79 17.55
CA PHE A 113 -7.39 1.89 18.40
C PHE A 113 -8.20 0.65 18.75
N PHE A 114 -7.68 -0.52 18.42
CA PHE A 114 -8.26 -1.81 18.83
C PHE A 114 -7.59 -2.31 20.11
N GLU A 115 -8.33 -2.34 21.22
CA GLU A 115 -7.85 -2.97 22.45
C GLU A 115 -8.06 -4.48 22.41
N ASN A 116 -6.95 -5.19 22.34
CA ASN A 116 -6.94 -6.63 22.25
C ASN A 116 -7.30 -7.31 23.58
N SER A 117 -6.98 -6.70 24.73
CA SER A 117 -7.21 -7.32 26.04
C SER A 117 -8.70 -7.50 26.38
N ASN A 118 -9.55 -6.53 26.02
CA ASN A 118 -10.99 -6.54 26.35
C ASN A 118 -11.92 -6.69 25.13
N LYS A 119 -11.38 -6.81 23.91
CA LYS A 119 -12.16 -6.90 22.67
C LYS A 119 -13.14 -5.72 22.53
N THR A 120 -12.58 -4.52 22.56
CA THR A 120 -13.32 -3.27 22.38
C THR A 120 -12.53 -2.35 21.45
N LEU A 121 -13.22 -1.77 20.48
CA LEU A 121 -12.68 -0.76 19.58
C LEU A 121 -13.07 0.63 20.08
N TYR A 122 -12.18 1.59 19.85
CA TYR A 122 -12.46 3.01 20.05
C TYR A 122 -12.18 3.80 18.78
N ALA A 123 -12.98 4.85 18.57
CA ALA A 123 -12.74 5.84 17.54
C ALA A 123 -12.79 7.29 18.06
N ALA A 124 -11.98 8.15 17.45
CA ALA A 124 -12.01 9.60 17.58
C ALA A 124 -12.42 10.23 16.24
N GLY A 125 -13.32 11.21 16.24
CA GLY A 125 -13.85 11.75 14.99
C GLY A 125 -14.85 12.91 15.11
N ASN A 126 -15.51 13.26 14.00
CA ASN A 126 -16.40 14.39 13.77
C ASN A 126 -17.90 14.08 14.09
N PHE A 127 -18.21 12.96 14.75
CA PHE A 127 -19.58 12.47 14.94
C PHE A 127 -20.42 13.20 16.01
N THR A 128 -21.73 12.95 16.04
CA THR A 128 -22.71 13.47 17.03
C THR A 128 -23.65 12.38 17.56
N THR A 129 -24.07 11.42 16.74
CA THR A 129 -24.84 10.24 17.18
C THR A 129 -24.19 8.93 16.76
N VAL A 130 -24.42 7.85 17.50
CA VAL A 130 -24.02 6.47 17.13
C VAL A 130 -25.20 5.51 17.39
N ASN A 131 -25.09 4.22 17.04
CA ASN A 131 -26.21 3.27 17.09
C ASN A 131 -27.48 3.79 16.40
N GLY A 132 -27.30 4.42 15.24
CA GLY A 132 -28.40 4.95 14.45
C GLY A 132 -29.23 6.05 15.13
N GLY A 133 -28.61 6.90 15.95
CA GLY A 133 -29.34 7.93 16.69
C GLY A 133 -29.98 7.43 17.99
N THR A 134 -30.13 6.11 18.18
CA THR A 134 -30.54 5.49 19.45
C THR A 134 -29.67 5.99 20.60
N TYR A 135 -28.38 6.21 20.31
CA TYR A 135 -27.39 6.67 21.27
C TYR A 135 -26.63 7.89 20.72
N THR A 136 -27.03 9.10 21.13
CA THR A 136 -26.15 10.28 21.00
C THR A 136 -24.81 9.96 21.68
N ARG A 137 -23.74 9.84 20.86
CA ARG A 137 -22.33 9.88 21.29
C ARG A 137 -21.67 10.82 20.32
N ASN A 138 -21.49 12.06 20.70
CA ASN A 138 -20.71 12.97 19.89
C ASN A 138 -19.21 12.65 19.94
N TYR A 139 -18.55 12.72 18.78
CA TYR A 139 -17.11 12.83 18.45
C TYR A 139 -16.15 11.74 18.98
N ALA A 140 -16.67 10.84 19.80
CA ALA A 140 -15.97 9.75 20.46
C ALA A 140 -16.95 8.62 20.74
N ALA A 141 -16.50 7.35 20.69
CA ALA A 141 -17.28 6.22 21.18
C ALA A 141 -16.40 4.96 21.36
N ALA A 142 -16.94 3.98 22.09
CA ALA A 142 -16.36 2.65 22.25
C ALA A 142 -17.42 1.57 22.06
N PHE A 143 -16.96 0.42 21.57
CA PHE A 143 -17.81 -0.59 21.00
C PHE A 143 -17.30 -1.97 21.38
N ASN A 144 -18.15 -2.75 22.05
CA ASN A 144 -17.84 -4.14 22.37
C ASN A 144 -17.82 -4.91 21.04
N THR A 145 -16.67 -5.47 20.68
CA THR A 145 -16.44 -6.07 19.36
C THR A 145 -17.06 -7.46 19.20
N SER A 146 -17.96 -7.85 20.12
CA SER A 146 -18.88 -8.97 19.94
C SER A 146 -20.29 -8.55 19.49
N ASN A 147 -20.69 -7.29 19.65
CA ASN A 147 -22.07 -6.85 19.35
C ASN A 147 -22.24 -5.42 18.82
N ALA A 148 -21.16 -4.63 18.71
CA ALA A 148 -21.08 -3.16 18.70
C ALA A 148 -22.39 -2.40 18.84
N GLN A 149 -23.11 -2.73 19.91
CA GLN A 149 -23.73 -1.67 20.65
C GLN A 149 -22.57 -0.80 21.11
N ALA A 150 -22.64 0.51 20.90
CA ALA A 150 -21.83 1.39 21.70
C ALA A 150 -22.09 0.98 23.14
N THR A 151 -21.03 0.68 23.86
CA THR A 151 -21.16 0.22 25.23
C THR A 151 -21.77 1.36 26.06
N SER A 152 -21.86 1.23 27.38
CA SER A 152 -22.20 2.40 28.21
C SER A 152 -21.16 3.54 28.09
N PHE A 153 -20.09 3.34 27.30
CA PHE A 153 -19.24 4.37 26.69
C PHE A 153 -20.04 5.41 25.90
N ASN A 154 -20.60 6.34 26.65
CA ASN A 154 -21.05 7.62 26.16
C ASN A 154 -20.15 8.78 26.59
N PRO A 155 -19.17 9.15 25.75
CA PRO A 155 -18.34 10.29 25.97
C PRO A 155 -19.10 11.57 25.63
N ASP A 156 -19.75 11.59 24.47
CA ASP A 156 -20.69 12.61 24.03
C ASP A 156 -20.11 14.03 23.87
N LEU A 157 -18.97 14.19 23.17
CA LEU A 157 -18.22 15.46 23.10
C LEU A 157 -19.01 16.62 22.42
N ASN A 158 -18.36 17.67 21.89
CA ASN A 158 -19.06 18.62 21.01
C ASN A 158 -18.22 19.27 19.88
N ASN A 159 -17.06 18.71 19.54
CA ASN A 159 -16.30 18.98 18.31
C ASN A 159 -15.25 17.84 18.13
N TYR A 160 -14.48 17.84 17.05
CA TYR A 160 -13.86 16.63 16.50
C TYR A 160 -12.92 15.88 17.46
N GLY A 161 -12.79 14.56 17.36
CA GLY A 161 -11.60 13.81 17.73
C GLY A 161 -10.62 13.70 16.56
N TYR A 162 -9.32 13.70 16.83
CA TYR A 162 -8.23 13.55 15.86
C TYR A 162 -7.33 12.34 16.15
N THR A 163 -7.21 11.92 17.41
CA THR A 163 -6.41 10.76 17.81
C THR A 163 -7.03 9.99 18.97
N ILE A 164 -6.78 8.68 19.04
CA ILE A 164 -7.29 7.79 20.06
C ILE A 164 -6.30 6.70 20.48
N MET A 165 -6.37 6.31 21.75
CA MET A 165 -5.67 5.12 22.24
C MET A 165 -6.35 4.49 23.46
N SER A 166 -5.95 3.25 23.77
CA SER A 166 -6.31 2.51 24.98
C SER A 166 -5.05 2.02 25.72
N ASN A 167 -5.22 1.66 26.99
CA ASN A 167 -4.23 1.05 27.87
C ASN A 167 -4.68 -0.29 28.48
N GLY A 168 -5.80 -0.85 28.03
CA GLY A 168 -6.41 -2.06 28.61
C GLY A 168 -7.26 -1.83 29.87
N THR A 169 -7.55 -0.59 30.25
CA THR A 169 -8.48 -0.27 31.37
C THR A 169 -9.37 0.95 31.10
N TYR A 170 -8.95 1.86 30.21
CA TYR A 170 -9.58 3.13 29.89
C TYR A 170 -9.25 3.58 28.47
N THR A 171 -10.01 4.54 27.94
CA THR A 171 -9.86 5.08 26.58
C THR A 171 -9.75 6.59 26.59
N TYR A 172 -8.92 7.12 25.72
CA TYR A 172 -8.42 8.48 25.79
C TYR A 172 -8.41 9.10 24.43
N ILE A 173 -8.94 10.32 24.35
CA ILE A 173 -9.37 10.91 23.09
C ILE A 173 -8.95 12.37 23.09
N GLY A 174 -8.32 12.78 21.99
CA GLY A 174 -7.87 14.14 21.75
C GLY A 174 -8.43 14.67 20.44
N GLY A 175 -8.80 15.94 20.39
CA GLY A 175 -9.21 16.64 19.16
C GLY A 175 -9.70 18.06 19.46
N ALA A 176 -10.68 18.58 18.73
CA ALA A 176 -11.18 19.96 18.71
C ALA A 176 -12.31 20.33 19.73
N PHE A 177 -12.74 19.43 20.63
CA PHE A 177 -13.99 19.58 21.45
C PHE A 177 -14.04 20.69 22.51
N THR A 178 -15.23 20.96 23.05
CA THR A 178 -15.49 21.95 24.13
C THR A 178 -16.35 21.42 25.30
N LYS A 179 -17.20 20.41 25.11
CA LYS A 179 -18.10 19.81 26.13
C LYS A 179 -18.22 18.32 25.92
N VAL A 180 -18.61 17.55 26.95
CA VAL A 180 -18.97 16.11 26.87
C VAL A 180 -20.00 15.70 27.95
N ASN A 181 -20.85 14.69 27.74
CA ASN A 181 -21.94 14.36 28.68
C ASN A 181 -21.64 13.16 29.61
N ASN A 182 -22.37 13.09 30.74
CA ASN A 182 -22.32 11.95 31.66
C ASN A 182 -23.72 11.42 32.03
N ALA A 183 -24.61 11.28 31.04
CA ALA A 183 -26.01 10.81 31.11
C ALA A 183 -26.98 11.54 32.07
N THR A 184 -26.48 12.34 33.01
CA THR A 184 -27.23 13.03 34.09
C THR A 184 -26.93 14.53 34.15
N ALA A 185 -25.92 14.99 33.40
CA ALA A 185 -25.66 16.39 33.13
C ALA A 185 -24.68 16.52 31.95
N VAL A 186 -24.81 17.61 31.20
CA VAL A 186 -23.71 18.12 30.36
C VAL A 186 -22.54 18.48 31.27
N LYS A 187 -21.33 18.12 30.87
CA LYS A 187 -20.10 18.56 31.53
C LYS A 187 -19.24 19.26 30.49
N ASP A 188 -18.46 20.26 30.89
CA ASP A 188 -17.40 20.72 30.01
C ASP A 188 -16.30 19.63 29.99
N ARG A 189 -15.85 19.23 28.79
CA ARG A 189 -14.48 18.80 28.52
C ARG A 189 -14.13 19.39 27.17
N LEU A 190 -13.34 20.42 27.23
CA LEU A 190 -12.68 20.99 26.09
C LEU A 190 -11.48 20.09 25.69
N TYR A 191 -11.35 19.83 24.39
CA TYR A 191 -10.30 19.23 23.53
C TYR A 191 -9.68 17.87 23.89
N ALA A 192 -9.87 17.37 25.10
CA ALA A 192 -9.58 15.98 25.45
C ALA A 192 -10.57 15.45 26.48
N ALA A 193 -10.82 14.14 26.47
CA ALA A 193 -11.57 13.47 27.52
C ALA A 193 -11.21 11.98 27.57
N ALA A 194 -11.55 11.35 28.70
CA ALA A 194 -11.37 9.92 28.88
C ALA A 194 -12.47 9.32 29.76
N PHE A 195 -12.56 8.01 29.62
CA PHE A 195 -13.81 7.29 29.68
C PHE A 195 -13.55 5.92 30.29
N ASN A 196 -14.48 5.41 31.10
CA ASN A 196 -14.41 4.01 31.52
C ASN A 196 -14.46 3.16 30.25
N MET A 197 -13.46 2.32 30.01
CA MET A 197 -13.34 1.56 28.76
C MET A 197 -14.60 0.75 28.40
N THR A 198 -15.32 0.28 29.43
CA THR A 198 -16.57 -0.48 29.30
C THR A 198 -17.79 0.41 29.45
N SER A 199 -17.84 1.27 30.47
CA SER A 199 -19.06 1.98 30.90
C SER A 199 -19.06 3.47 30.57
N GLY A 200 -18.16 3.93 29.72
CA GLY A 200 -17.61 5.28 29.61
C GLY A 200 -18.53 6.46 29.28
N ALA A 201 -19.62 6.63 30.03
CA ALA A 201 -19.62 7.67 31.05
C ALA A 201 -18.26 8.35 31.15
N VAL A 202 -18.18 9.62 30.71
CA VAL A 202 -16.99 10.43 30.94
C VAL A 202 -16.60 10.28 32.40
N ILE A 203 -15.34 9.94 32.63
CA ILE A 203 -14.91 9.78 34.01
C ILE A 203 -15.06 11.17 34.63
N ALA A 204 -15.90 11.28 35.66
CA ALA A 204 -16.02 12.51 36.44
C ALA A 204 -14.67 12.87 37.09
N ALA A 205 -13.76 11.88 37.11
CA ALA A 205 -12.37 11.95 37.46
C ALA A 205 -11.36 11.95 36.25
N TRP A 206 -11.79 12.20 35.00
CA TRP A 206 -10.89 12.54 33.88
C TRP A 206 -11.44 13.72 33.08
N VAL A 207 -10.95 14.90 33.43
CA VAL A 207 -11.62 16.17 33.20
C VAL A 207 -10.59 17.27 32.90
N PRO A 208 -9.94 17.28 31.72
CA PRO A 208 -8.93 18.29 31.42
C PRO A 208 -9.58 19.62 31.10
N ASP A 209 -10.53 19.66 30.18
CA ASP A 209 -11.26 20.88 29.83
C ASP A 209 -10.32 21.95 29.23
N LEU A 210 -9.58 21.55 28.20
CA LEU A 210 -8.54 22.29 27.47
C LEU A 210 -9.00 23.61 26.78
N ASN A 211 -8.30 24.15 25.75
CA ASN A 211 -8.93 25.19 24.90
C ASN A 211 -8.57 25.28 23.39
N LEU A 212 -7.71 24.41 22.83
CA LEU A 212 -7.49 24.20 21.38
C LEU A 212 -7.09 22.72 21.14
N SER A 213 -6.93 22.28 19.89
CA SER A 213 -6.91 20.86 19.49
C SER A 213 -5.83 19.96 20.14
N VAL A 214 -5.97 18.64 19.97
CA VAL A 214 -4.98 17.61 20.35
C VAL A 214 -4.65 16.73 19.16
N TYR A 215 -3.37 16.43 18.93
CA TYR A 215 -2.84 15.72 17.76
C TYR A 215 -2.15 14.39 18.10
N SER A 216 -1.71 14.20 19.35
CA SER A 216 -1.02 12.98 19.77
C SER A 216 -1.44 12.56 21.18
N LEU A 217 -1.47 11.25 21.42
CA LEU A 217 -1.72 10.62 22.71
C LEU A 217 -0.61 9.59 22.98
N ALA A 218 -0.18 9.47 24.24
CA ALA A 218 0.64 8.34 24.68
C ALA A 218 0.34 7.96 26.14
N PRO A 219 0.42 6.67 26.50
CA PRO A 219 0.26 6.27 27.88
C PRO A 219 1.40 6.76 28.77
N VAL A 220 1.13 7.05 30.05
CA VAL A 220 2.21 7.56 30.93
C VAL A 220 3.10 6.47 31.52
N ALA A 221 2.61 5.23 31.56
CA ALA A 221 3.38 3.99 31.77
C ALA A 221 2.68 2.85 31.02
N SER A 222 3.31 1.69 30.83
CA SER A 222 2.65 0.55 30.17
C SER A 222 1.43 0.10 30.98
N GLY A 223 0.26 -0.01 30.34
CA GLY A 223 -1.02 -0.26 31.01
C GLY A 223 -1.54 0.87 31.92
N SER A 224 -0.94 2.07 31.87
CA SER A 224 -1.19 3.11 32.87
C SER A 224 -2.47 3.91 32.66
N THR A 225 -3.21 4.08 33.76
CA THR A 225 -4.52 4.74 33.85
C THR A 225 -4.47 6.27 33.74
N ASN A 226 -3.26 6.85 33.66
CA ASN A 226 -3.04 8.24 33.27
C ASN A 226 -2.45 8.26 31.85
N ILE A 227 -2.84 9.23 31.02
CA ILE A 227 -2.46 9.35 29.60
C ILE A 227 -2.20 10.81 29.26
N ALA A 228 -1.11 11.05 28.54
CA ALA A 228 -0.76 12.37 28.05
C ALA A 228 -1.41 12.72 26.72
N ILE A 229 -1.56 14.03 26.55
CA ILE A 229 -2.41 14.68 25.59
C ILE A 229 -1.56 15.79 24.97
N GLY A 230 -1.13 15.62 23.72
CA GLY A 230 -0.25 16.55 23.01
C GLY A 230 -1.01 17.31 21.93
N GLY A 231 -1.06 18.63 22.01
CA GLY A 231 -1.94 19.42 21.16
C GLY A 231 -1.57 20.88 20.95
N SER A 232 -2.51 21.67 20.45
CA SER A 232 -2.46 23.13 20.26
C SER A 232 -3.06 23.97 21.43
N PHE A 233 -3.58 23.34 22.49
CA PHE A 233 -4.32 24.00 23.60
C PHE A 233 -3.54 25.01 24.45
N ARG A 234 -4.26 25.84 25.23
CA ARG A 234 -3.73 26.87 26.14
C ARG A 234 -4.31 26.83 27.56
N ALA A 235 -5.37 26.08 27.82
CA ALA A 235 -5.99 25.90 29.15
C ALA A 235 -6.19 24.42 29.49
N ALA A 236 -6.64 24.13 30.73
CA ALA A 236 -7.38 22.95 31.15
C ALA A 236 -8.19 23.28 32.44
N LYS A 237 -9.52 23.38 32.30
CA LYS A 237 -10.45 24.13 33.15
C LYS A 237 -10.07 25.61 33.20
N THR A 238 -10.50 26.27 34.27
CA THR A 238 -10.03 27.58 34.73
C THR A 238 -8.52 27.66 34.99
N VAL A 239 -7.77 26.56 34.87
CA VAL A 239 -6.33 26.50 35.14
C VAL A 239 -5.58 26.40 33.81
N TYR A 240 -4.51 27.17 33.63
CA TYR A 240 -3.76 27.09 32.38
C TYR A 240 -3.03 25.74 32.25
N ARG A 241 -3.38 24.94 31.24
CA ARG A 241 -2.49 23.96 30.61
C ARG A 241 -2.27 24.43 29.20
N ASN A 242 -1.17 25.11 28.98
CA ASN A 242 -0.64 25.25 27.65
C ASN A 242 -0.19 23.86 27.14
N TYR A 243 -0.72 23.48 25.96
CA TYR A 243 -0.38 22.45 24.96
C TYR A 243 -0.05 21.00 25.38
N LEU A 244 0.12 20.75 26.67
CA LEU A 244 0.26 19.46 27.33
C LEU A 244 -0.57 19.41 28.60
N ALA A 245 -1.36 18.35 28.66
CA ALA A 245 -2.07 17.89 29.82
C ALA A 245 -1.99 16.36 29.84
N SER A 246 -2.15 15.81 31.01
CA SER A 246 -2.49 14.43 31.24
C SER A 246 -3.44 14.51 32.42
N VAL A 247 -4.22 13.48 32.59
CA VAL A 247 -5.20 13.47 33.66
C VAL A 247 -5.17 12.09 34.27
N ASN A 248 -5.05 12.04 35.59
CA ASN A 248 -5.17 10.77 36.27
C ASN A 248 -6.66 10.46 36.46
N ILE A 249 -7.10 9.35 35.87
CA ILE A 249 -8.51 8.93 35.80
C ILE A 249 -9.10 8.55 37.15
N SER A 250 -8.26 8.30 38.15
CA SER A 250 -8.68 7.91 39.51
C SER A 250 -9.14 9.09 40.35
N ASN A 251 -8.81 10.35 39.99
CA ASN A 251 -8.94 11.48 40.93
C ASN A 251 -9.30 12.86 40.32
N SER A 252 -9.61 12.99 39.03
CA SER A 252 -9.96 14.26 38.35
C SER A 252 -8.81 15.23 38.12
N THR A 253 -7.59 14.86 38.51
CA THR A 253 -6.47 15.80 38.53
C THR A 253 -5.74 15.87 37.19
N ILE A 254 -6.14 16.87 36.39
CA ILE A 254 -5.19 17.70 35.60
C ILE A 254 -4.27 18.49 36.53
N TYR A 255 -4.72 18.73 37.76
CA TYR A 255 -4.14 19.67 38.72
C TYR A 255 -2.83 19.16 39.33
N ALA A 256 -2.68 17.84 39.34
CA ALA A 256 -1.41 17.17 39.24
C ALA A 256 -0.85 17.50 37.84
N TRP A 257 -0.88 16.58 36.85
CA TRP A 257 -0.18 16.73 35.56
C TRP A 257 -0.30 18.07 34.82
N ASN A 258 0.62 18.98 35.14
CA ASN A 258 0.61 20.39 34.76
C ASN A 258 1.81 20.86 33.91
N PRO A 259 2.17 20.19 32.80
CA PRO A 259 3.25 20.67 31.94
C PRO A 259 3.02 22.07 31.39
N ASN A 260 1.79 22.51 31.12
CA ASN A 260 1.49 23.92 30.82
C ASN A 260 2.54 24.59 29.91
N VAL A 261 2.83 23.91 28.80
CA VAL A 261 3.90 24.22 27.86
C VAL A 261 3.41 25.11 26.73
N ASN A 262 4.04 26.25 26.45
CA ASN A 262 3.46 27.33 25.64
C ASN A 262 3.48 27.16 24.09
N GLY A 263 3.45 25.93 23.54
CA GLY A 263 3.40 25.67 22.08
C GLY A 263 3.16 24.20 21.64
N ILE A 264 2.78 24.02 20.36
CA ILE A 264 2.11 22.83 19.80
C ILE A 264 2.85 21.51 19.98
N VAL A 265 2.29 20.56 20.73
CA VAL A 265 2.82 19.19 20.77
C VAL A 265 2.33 18.36 19.60
N TYR A 266 3.30 17.76 18.91
CA TYR A 266 3.12 16.95 17.70
C TYR A 266 3.40 15.47 17.96
N ALA A 267 4.38 15.18 18.83
CA ALA A 267 4.75 13.82 19.18
C ALA A 267 4.58 13.59 20.67
N LEU A 268 3.96 12.47 21.03
CA LEU A 268 4.10 11.85 22.34
C LEU A 268 4.72 10.47 22.19
N ALA A 269 5.47 10.04 23.21
CA ALA A 269 5.94 8.67 23.34
C ALA A 269 5.85 8.21 24.80
N LEU A 270 5.67 6.91 24.97
CA LEU A 270 5.77 6.22 26.25
C LEU A 270 7.11 5.51 26.36
N THR A 271 7.76 5.61 27.52
CA THR A 271 8.61 4.53 28.05
C THR A 271 8.66 4.53 29.58
N GLY A 272 8.78 3.33 30.17
CA GLY A 272 8.97 3.14 31.60
C GLY A 272 7.89 3.83 32.44
N THR A 273 8.32 4.81 33.24
CA THR A 273 7.47 5.60 34.14
C THR A 273 7.54 7.10 33.82
N ALA A 274 7.48 7.46 32.54
CA ALA A 274 7.21 8.84 32.14
C ALA A 274 6.61 8.92 30.71
N VAL A 275 5.98 10.07 30.45
CA VAL A 275 5.57 10.51 29.11
C VAL A 275 6.65 11.39 28.56
N TYR A 276 7.00 11.19 27.31
CA TYR A 276 7.87 12.09 26.57
C TYR A 276 7.00 12.86 25.59
N ALA A 277 7.19 14.17 25.54
CA ALA A 277 6.35 15.04 24.73
C ALA A 277 7.18 16.07 23.97
N GLY A 278 6.93 16.14 22.66
CA GLY A 278 7.69 16.93 21.72
C GLY A 278 6.82 17.92 20.94
N GLY A 279 7.18 19.21 20.98
CA GLY A 279 6.35 20.24 20.39
C GLY A 279 6.97 21.63 20.29
N ALA A 280 6.20 22.62 19.83
CA ALA A 280 6.58 24.01 19.57
C ALA A 280 6.60 24.91 20.82
N PHE A 281 6.72 24.34 22.03
CA PHE A 281 6.70 25.07 23.31
C PHE A 281 8.08 25.50 23.81
N THR A 282 8.24 26.66 24.46
CA THR A 282 9.50 27.11 25.11
C THR A 282 9.52 26.96 26.64
N THR A 283 8.36 26.84 27.30
CA THR A 283 8.25 26.73 28.77
C THR A 283 7.50 25.49 29.22
N ALA A 284 7.50 25.20 30.52
CA ALA A 284 6.51 24.36 31.21
C ALA A 284 6.05 24.96 32.55
N ASN A 285 5.06 24.31 33.15
CA ASN A 285 4.38 24.60 34.41
C ASN A 285 4.03 26.09 34.58
N GLY A 286 3.75 26.78 33.46
CA GLY A 286 3.38 28.20 33.41
C GLY A 286 4.54 29.18 33.29
N GLY A 287 5.71 28.74 32.79
CA GLY A 287 6.94 29.54 32.80
C GLY A 287 7.75 29.39 34.08
N ALA A 288 7.21 28.72 35.10
CA ALA A 288 7.92 28.38 36.34
C ALA A 288 9.11 27.45 36.09
N TYR A 289 9.00 26.57 35.08
CA TYR A 289 10.13 25.84 34.53
C TYR A 289 10.32 26.25 33.08
N THR A 290 11.53 26.69 32.70
CA THR A 290 11.87 26.75 31.27
C THR A 290 12.00 25.30 30.82
N ARG A 291 11.22 24.91 29.81
CA ARG A 291 11.23 23.57 29.22
C ARG A 291 11.03 23.77 27.76
N ASN A 292 12.13 24.07 27.10
CA ASN A 292 12.05 24.25 25.68
C ASN A 292 11.81 22.89 25.00
N HIS A 293 10.77 22.87 24.18
CA HIS A 293 10.25 21.96 23.15
C HIS A 293 10.13 20.47 23.49
N LEU A 294 10.55 20.13 24.69
CA LEU A 294 10.51 18.86 25.36
C LEU A 294 10.28 19.07 26.84
N ALA A 295 9.52 18.15 27.41
CA ALA A 295 9.96 17.53 28.65
C ALA A 295 9.34 16.14 28.78
N SER A 296 9.70 15.47 29.87
CA SER A 296 8.99 14.35 30.41
C SER A 296 8.51 14.77 31.77
N PHE A 297 7.37 14.21 32.09
CA PHE A 297 6.46 14.83 33.02
C PHE A 297 5.99 13.69 33.89
N ASP A 298 6.31 13.78 35.17
CA ASP A 298 6.20 12.65 36.09
C ASP A 298 4.77 12.12 36.07
N THR A 299 4.61 10.81 36.13
CA THR A 299 3.32 10.16 35.84
C THR A 299 2.24 10.45 36.87
N GLY A 300 2.57 11.13 37.97
CA GLY A 300 1.63 11.75 38.91
C GLY A 300 1.37 13.22 38.59
N PHE A 301 2.35 14.09 38.87
CA PHE A 301 2.17 15.53 38.93
C PHE A 301 2.43 16.30 37.64
N GLY A 302 3.11 15.74 36.63
CA GLY A 302 3.49 16.52 35.44
C GLY A 302 4.12 17.87 35.75
N ASN A 303 4.63 18.01 36.98
CA ASN A 303 5.93 18.55 37.20
C ASN A 303 6.80 17.85 36.17
N VAL A 304 7.61 18.64 35.51
CA VAL A 304 8.74 18.03 34.81
C VAL A 304 9.47 17.22 35.87
N THR A 305 9.79 15.97 35.54
CA THR A 305 10.75 15.18 36.33
C THR A 305 12.08 15.94 36.39
N SER A 306 13.14 15.31 36.89
CA SER A 306 14.47 15.75 36.46
C SER A 306 14.63 15.68 34.92
N TRP A 307 13.71 15.02 34.19
CA TRP A 307 13.67 14.97 32.73
C TRP A 307 13.36 16.33 32.10
N ASP A 308 14.34 17.22 32.18
CA ASP A 308 14.40 18.48 31.49
C ASP A 308 15.49 18.46 30.42
N PRO A 309 15.14 18.11 29.17
CA PRO A 309 16.03 18.31 28.07
C PRO A 309 15.99 19.77 27.65
N ASN A 310 14.93 20.58 27.79
CA ASN A 310 15.07 22.01 27.44
C ASN A 310 15.57 22.30 25.99
N ALA A 311 15.16 21.49 25.00
CA ALA A 311 15.38 21.67 23.57
C ALA A 311 14.87 23.03 23.03
N ASN A 312 15.71 24.00 22.69
CA ASN A 312 15.27 25.39 22.36
C ASN A 312 14.42 25.64 21.07
N ASN A 313 13.95 24.63 20.31
CA ASN A 313 12.95 24.73 19.21
C ASN A 313 12.30 23.36 18.81
N THR A 314 11.14 23.41 18.17
CA THR A 314 10.06 22.42 17.98
C THR A 314 10.41 20.93 17.81
N VAL A 315 10.03 20.06 18.75
CA VAL A 315 10.16 18.60 18.58
C VAL A 315 9.03 17.98 17.76
N TYR A 316 9.41 17.03 16.90
CA TYR A 316 8.57 16.32 15.94
C TYR A 316 8.66 14.79 16.04
N ALA A 317 9.76 14.26 16.57
CA ALA A 317 10.00 12.82 16.69
C ALA A 317 10.44 12.44 18.10
N LEU A 318 9.90 11.32 18.59
CA LEU A 318 10.26 10.69 19.85
C LEU A 318 10.35 9.18 19.63
N LEU A 319 11.49 8.58 19.97
CA LEU A 319 11.75 7.15 19.79
C LEU A 319 12.11 6.50 21.14
N PRO A 320 11.17 5.73 21.71
CA PRO A 320 11.42 4.69 22.70
C PRO A 320 12.56 3.74 22.33
N TYR A 321 13.62 3.64 23.15
CA TYR A 321 14.50 2.47 23.10
C TYR A 321 15.23 2.19 24.42
N GLY A 322 14.91 1.06 25.07
CA GLY A 322 15.53 0.66 26.34
C GLY A 322 15.34 1.71 27.44
N ASN A 323 16.44 2.24 27.96
CA ASN A 323 16.47 3.33 28.96
C ASN A 323 16.74 4.71 28.33
N TYR A 324 16.69 4.83 27.00
CA TYR A 324 16.93 6.05 26.26
C TYR A 324 15.69 6.49 25.47
N MET A 325 15.41 7.78 25.51
CA MET A 325 14.43 8.42 24.65
C MET A 325 15.20 9.26 23.65
N TYR A 326 15.17 8.84 22.38
CA TYR A 326 15.81 9.58 21.29
C TYR A 326 14.83 10.57 20.70
N ILE A 327 15.35 11.73 20.31
CA ILE A 327 14.52 12.90 20.08
C ILE A 327 14.97 13.61 18.83
N GLY A 328 13.98 14.03 18.03
CA GLY A 328 14.18 14.82 16.83
C GLY A 328 13.29 16.05 16.81
N GLY A 329 13.88 17.22 16.61
CA GLY A 329 13.16 18.49 16.56
C GLY A 329 13.93 19.63 15.92
N ALA A 330 13.49 20.85 16.16
CA ALA A 330 13.97 22.06 15.50
C ALA A 330 14.96 22.87 16.37
N PHE A 331 15.42 22.30 17.49
CA PHE A 331 16.28 22.92 18.52
C PHE A 331 17.78 23.01 18.17
N THR A 332 18.53 24.01 18.62
CA THR A 332 20.01 24.03 18.65
C THR A 332 20.62 23.59 20.01
N THR A 333 19.92 23.75 21.14
CA THR A 333 20.48 23.51 22.48
C THR A 333 19.52 22.76 23.40
N MET A 334 20.07 22.08 24.40
CA MET A 334 19.36 21.24 25.37
C MET A 334 20.08 21.29 26.73
N GLY A 335 19.38 21.12 27.84
CA GLY A 335 19.87 21.12 29.21
C GLY A 335 20.19 22.52 29.69
N SER A 336 21.36 22.68 30.31
CA SER A 336 21.95 23.95 30.74
C SER A 336 22.49 24.79 29.57
N GLY A 337 21.71 24.92 28.48
CA GLY A 337 22.17 25.51 27.22
C GLY A 337 23.25 24.68 26.50
N THR A 338 23.43 23.41 26.89
CA THR A 338 24.38 22.49 26.27
C THR A 338 24.05 22.33 24.79
N THR A 339 25.04 22.43 23.91
CA THR A 339 24.81 22.17 22.48
C THR A 339 24.27 20.75 22.31
N ARG A 340 23.11 20.68 21.68
CA ARG A 340 22.38 19.49 21.24
C ARG A 340 21.58 19.96 20.06
N ASN A 341 22.28 20.23 18.98
CA ASN A 341 21.58 20.69 17.81
C ASN A 341 20.73 19.52 17.28
N PHE A 342 19.42 19.76 17.29
CA PHE A 342 18.22 19.17 16.68
C PHE A 342 17.91 17.70 16.97
N GLY A 343 18.85 17.00 17.59
CA GLY A 343 18.58 15.76 18.28
C GLY A 343 19.26 15.70 19.64
N ALA A 344 18.75 14.80 20.47
CA ALA A 344 19.47 14.26 21.60
C ALA A 344 18.95 12.88 21.98
N ASP A 345 19.71 12.17 22.79
CA ASP A 345 19.15 11.23 23.74
C ASP A 345 18.98 11.92 25.08
N VAL A 346 18.17 11.29 25.90
CA VAL A 346 18.04 11.62 27.30
C VAL A 346 17.60 10.35 27.99
N SER A 347 18.22 10.06 29.13
CA SER A 347 17.82 9.00 30.04
C SER A 347 16.32 9.07 30.28
N ILE A 348 15.56 8.04 29.90
CA ILE A 348 14.12 7.89 30.18
C ILE A 348 13.84 8.20 31.65
N SER A 349 14.67 7.65 32.53
CA SER A 349 14.57 7.83 33.98
C SER A 349 14.67 9.28 34.47
N ASP A 350 15.55 10.12 33.89
CA ASP A 350 15.96 11.34 34.61
C ASP A 350 16.38 12.57 33.78
N ALA A 351 16.43 12.54 32.44
CA ALA A 351 17.22 13.49 31.61
C ALA A 351 18.52 13.98 32.29
N THR A 352 19.28 13.03 32.82
CA THR A 352 20.66 12.98 32.38
C THR A 352 20.62 13.08 30.85
N LEU A 353 20.96 14.28 30.39
CA LEU A 353 21.30 14.53 29.01
C LEU A 353 22.57 13.75 28.75
N TYR A 354 22.36 12.49 28.39
CA TYR A 354 23.41 11.52 28.14
C TYR A 354 24.25 11.98 26.96
N THR A 355 25.31 11.23 26.67
CA THR A 355 26.34 11.66 25.74
C THR A 355 25.81 11.92 24.33
N TRP A 356 24.62 11.43 23.95
CA TRP A 356 24.12 11.51 22.57
C TRP A 356 23.87 12.95 22.14
N ALA A 357 24.93 13.49 21.55
CA ALA A 357 25.06 14.86 21.12
C ALA A 357 25.25 14.89 19.61
N PRO A 358 24.17 14.59 18.84
CA PRO A 358 24.24 14.53 17.39
C PRO A 358 24.71 15.87 16.85
N ASN A 359 24.34 16.96 17.52
CA ASN A 359 24.87 18.30 17.31
C ASN A 359 24.82 18.69 15.84
N VAL A 360 23.66 18.45 15.23
CA VAL A 360 23.37 18.77 13.83
C VAL A 360 23.33 20.30 13.56
N ASN A 361 22.62 20.82 12.56
CA ASN A 361 22.41 22.28 12.46
C ASN A 361 21.08 22.74 11.82
N SER A 362 20.13 21.84 11.60
CA SER A 362 18.72 22.12 11.33
C SER A 362 17.90 20.83 11.64
N GLU A 363 16.59 20.84 11.47
CA GLU A 363 15.66 20.00 12.23
C GLU A 363 15.86 18.48 12.12
N ILE A 364 15.30 17.70 13.04
CA ILE A 364 15.11 16.25 12.91
C ILE A 364 13.62 15.97 12.93
N ARG A 365 13.14 15.18 11.96
CA ARG A 365 11.73 14.85 11.72
C ARG A 365 11.39 13.38 11.96
N CYS A 366 12.39 12.49 11.94
CA CYS A 366 12.20 11.06 12.11
C CYS A 366 13.43 10.39 12.75
N LEU A 367 13.20 9.24 13.39
CA LEU A 367 14.20 8.47 14.13
C LEU A 367 13.98 6.98 13.98
N THR A 368 15.05 6.20 13.98
CA THR A 368 15.01 4.73 14.07
C THR A 368 16.25 4.19 14.80
N GLU A 369 16.15 3.00 15.39
CA GLU A 369 17.27 2.30 16.04
C GLU A 369 17.76 1.13 15.17
N SER A 370 19.07 0.91 15.18
CA SER A 370 19.63 -0.39 14.81
C SER A 370 20.98 -0.68 15.46
N GLY A 371 21.02 -1.74 16.25
CA GLY A 371 22.25 -2.44 16.61
C GLY A 371 23.22 -1.63 17.49
N GLY A 372 22.69 -0.80 18.39
CA GLY A 372 23.51 0.09 19.22
C GLY A 372 23.83 1.42 18.55
N ILE A 373 23.03 1.83 17.57
CA ILE A 373 23.13 3.11 16.86
C ILE A 373 21.72 3.64 16.59
N ILE A 374 21.51 4.94 16.80
CA ILE A 374 20.29 5.63 16.39
C ILE A 374 20.61 6.50 15.19
N TYR A 375 19.66 6.52 14.27
CA TYR A 375 19.76 7.19 13.00
C TYR A 375 18.64 8.22 12.95
N ALA A 376 19.00 9.43 12.57
CA ALA A 376 18.07 10.55 12.55
C ALA A 376 18.03 11.20 11.17
N GLY A 377 16.84 11.58 10.73
CA GLY A 377 16.60 12.29 9.48
C GLY A 377 15.89 13.62 9.72
N GLY A 378 16.25 14.66 8.97
CA GLY A 378 15.51 15.92 8.97
C GLY A 378 16.14 16.99 8.08
N LEU A 379 16.12 18.25 8.53
CA LEU A 379 16.45 19.44 7.78
C LEU A 379 17.92 19.92 7.97
N PHE A 380 18.82 19.15 8.60
CA PHE A 380 20.21 19.55 8.92
C PHE A 380 21.23 19.51 7.77
N THR A 381 22.36 20.21 7.86
CA THR A 381 23.49 20.15 6.91
C THR A 381 24.84 19.67 7.52
N LYS A 382 24.95 19.59 8.85
CA LYS A 382 26.18 19.25 9.62
C LYS A 382 25.83 18.43 10.87
N THR A 383 26.85 17.92 11.58
CA THR A 383 26.80 17.33 12.94
C THR A 383 28.06 17.63 13.77
N GLY A 384 28.11 17.16 15.03
CA GLY A 384 29.29 17.25 15.88
C GLY A 384 29.72 18.69 16.15
N GLY A 385 28.78 19.63 16.16
CA GLY A 385 29.04 21.07 16.31
C GLY A 385 29.58 21.74 15.05
N GLY A 386 29.43 21.10 13.88
CA GLY A 386 30.01 21.54 12.62
C GLY A 386 31.39 20.96 12.31
N THR A 387 31.99 20.21 13.24
CA THR A 387 33.22 19.40 13.04
C THR A 387 33.04 18.42 11.89
N TYR A 388 31.84 17.86 11.78
CA TYR A 388 31.47 16.89 10.77
C TYR A 388 30.42 17.53 9.87
N THR A 389 30.70 17.64 8.57
CA THR A 389 29.60 17.78 7.61
C THR A 389 28.83 16.45 7.60
N ARG A 390 27.52 16.57 7.65
CA ARG A 390 26.54 15.48 7.75
C ARG A 390 25.23 16.07 7.29
N ASN A 391 25.09 16.21 5.99
CA ASN A 391 23.86 16.72 5.43
C ASN A 391 22.70 15.72 5.64
N HIS A 392 21.58 16.28 6.08
CA HIS A 392 20.18 15.90 6.35
C HIS A 392 19.86 14.54 7.01
N ALA A 393 20.84 13.64 7.10
CA ALA A 393 20.81 12.47 7.94
C ALA A 393 22.17 12.23 8.57
N ALA A 394 22.16 11.61 9.76
CA ALA A 394 23.35 11.10 10.41
C ALA A 394 23.00 10.03 11.45
N ALA A 395 24.04 9.34 11.91
CA ALA A 395 23.94 8.33 12.93
C ALA A 395 24.90 8.59 14.06
N PHE A 396 24.48 8.06 15.18
CA PHE A 396 24.86 8.52 16.49
C PHE A 396 24.80 7.26 17.34
N SER A 397 25.94 6.77 17.82
CA SER A 397 25.98 5.55 18.64
C SER A 397 24.95 5.70 19.74
N LEU A 398 24.07 4.69 19.92
CA LEU A 398 22.97 4.67 20.89
C LEU A 398 23.42 5.25 22.25
N VAL A 399 24.62 4.88 22.68
CA VAL A 399 25.23 5.32 23.95
C VAL A 399 25.85 6.72 23.87
N SER A 400 26.67 6.99 22.86
CA SER A 400 27.54 8.19 22.87
C SER A 400 27.05 9.35 22.02
N GLY A 401 26.21 9.10 21.02
CA GLY A 401 25.75 9.99 19.92
C GLY A 401 26.74 11.01 19.36
N VAL A 402 28.02 10.85 19.67
CA VAL A 402 29.13 11.15 18.78
C VAL A 402 28.68 10.70 17.40
N THR A 403 28.71 11.65 16.46
CA THR A 403 28.47 11.33 15.06
C THR A 403 29.38 10.18 14.68
N GLN A 404 28.79 9.05 14.32
CA GLN A 404 29.56 7.89 13.89
C GLN A 404 30.30 8.22 12.60
N SER A 405 31.19 7.33 12.17
CA SER A 405 31.72 7.32 10.80
C SER A 405 30.62 7.38 9.73
N TRP A 406 29.38 7.04 10.10
CA TRP A 406 28.13 7.31 9.39
C TRP A 406 27.97 8.75 8.91
N ASN A 407 28.47 8.99 7.69
CA ASN A 407 28.17 10.15 6.88
C ASN A 407 27.30 9.78 5.68
N PRO A 408 25.98 10.01 5.77
CA PRO A 408 25.15 10.12 4.59
C PRO A 408 25.53 11.35 3.80
N ASP A 409 25.52 12.56 4.35
CA ASP A 409 25.69 13.78 3.54
C ASP A 409 24.56 13.97 2.50
N CYS A 410 23.34 13.53 2.85
CA CYS A 410 22.07 13.86 2.21
C CYS A 410 21.90 15.38 2.06
N ASN A 411 22.13 16.01 0.90
CA ASN A 411 22.21 17.48 0.79
C ASN A 411 20.87 18.28 0.82
N ASP A 412 19.73 17.64 1.08
CA ASP A 412 18.41 18.24 1.38
C ASP A 412 17.59 17.17 2.16
N ASN A 413 16.42 17.51 2.72
CA ASN A 413 15.80 16.91 3.91
C ASN A 413 15.70 15.37 3.98
N VAL A 414 15.56 14.80 5.18
CA VAL A 414 15.18 13.39 5.39
C VAL A 414 13.91 13.34 6.24
N LEU A 415 12.82 12.86 5.66
CA LEU A 415 11.47 12.86 6.25
C LEU A 415 11.10 11.49 6.83
N ALA A 416 11.63 10.41 6.25
CA ALA A 416 11.52 9.05 6.76
C ALA A 416 12.90 8.43 6.99
N ILE A 417 13.02 7.61 8.03
CA ILE A 417 14.24 6.87 8.36
C ILE A 417 13.88 5.49 8.92
N LEU A 418 14.55 4.45 8.45
CA LEU A 418 14.21 3.06 8.77
C LEU A 418 15.43 2.15 8.82
N SER A 419 15.51 1.29 9.83
CA SER A 419 16.60 0.34 10.01
C SER A 419 16.41 -0.98 9.24
N GLY A 420 17.50 -1.61 8.80
CA GLY A 420 17.44 -2.85 8.02
C GLY A 420 18.78 -3.55 7.74
N PRO A 421 18.76 -4.60 6.89
CA PRO A 421 19.95 -5.30 6.43
C PRO A 421 20.87 -4.39 5.61
N GLY A 422 22.18 -4.61 5.67
CA GLY A 422 23.16 -3.84 4.89
C GLY A 422 23.38 -2.40 5.34
N GLY A 423 22.44 -1.78 6.07
CA GLY A 423 22.55 -0.41 6.56
C GLY A 423 21.19 0.20 6.88
N ILE A 424 21.15 1.53 6.98
CA ILE A 424 19.96 2.27 7.37
C ILE A 424 19.51 3.21 6.26
N TYR A 425 18.20 3.23 6.10
CA TYR A 425 17.48 3.80 4.99
C TYR A 425 17.00 5.19 5.29
N LEU A 426 17.16 6.06 4.30
CA LEU A 426 16.94 7.48 4.39
C LEU A 426 16.02 7.86 3.24
N GLY A 427 14.91 8.52 3.51
CA GLY A 427 13.97 9.00 2.49
C GLY A 427 13.65 10.45 2.76
N GLY A 428 13.78 11.32 1.75
CA GLY A 428 13.39 12.71 1.87
C GLY A 428 13.72 13.52 0.62
N GLN A 429 14.19 14.74 0.80
CA GLN A 429 14.41 15.77 -0.21
C GLN A 429 15.87 15.89 -0.73
N PHE A 430 16.85 15.08 -0.32
CA PHE A 430 18.24 15.15 -0.85
C PHE A 430 18.42 14.87 -2.36
N THR A 431 19.50 15.35 -2.97
CA THR A 431 20.01 14.97 -4.31
C THR A 431 21.36 14.22 -4.27
N THR A 432 22.18 14.41 -3.23
CA THR A 432 23.48 13.74 -3.06
C THR A 432 23.62 13.14 -1.67
N VAL A 433 24.45 12.11 -1.55
CA VAL A 433 24.86 11.47 -0.29
C VAL A 433 26.35 11.16 -0.44
N GLY A 434 27.21 11.66 0.45
CA GLY A 434 28.65 11.45 0.47
C GLY A 434 29.38 12.20 -0.64
N GLY A 435 28.74 13.24 -1.21
CA GLY A 435 29.15 13.86 -2.47
C GLY A 435 28.89 13.01 -3.72
N VAL A 436 28.44 11.76 -3.56
CA VAL A 436 27.94 10.92 -4.65
C VAL A 436 26.53 11.38 -5.00
N THR A 437 26.19 11.46 -6.29
CA THR A 437 24.81 11.68 -6.73
C THR A 437 23.94 10.51 -6.28
N ARG A 438 22.89 10.85 -5.53
CA ARG A 438 22.20 9.89 -4.68
C ARG A 438 20.82 10.40 -4.34
N ASN A 439 20.06 10.71 -5.38
CA ASN A 439 18.83 11.45 -5.25
C ASN A 439 17.84 10.73 -4.30
N ARG A 440 17.31 11.52 -3.34
CA ARG A 440 16.18 11.36 -2.40
C ARG A 440 16.08 10.13 -1.52
N VAL A 441 16.80 9.04 -1.83
CA VAL A 441 16.95 7.87 -0.96
C VAL A 441 18.40 7.37 -0.93
N ALA A 442 18.82 6.93 0.26
CA ALA A 442 20.07 6.21 0.40
C ALA A 442 19.99 5.13 1.48
N CYS A 443 20.96 4.23 1.40
CA CYS A 443 21.33 3.32 2.47
C CYS A 443 22.80 3.47 2.74
N VAL A 444 23.13 3.65 4.00
CA VAL A 444 24.49 3.80 4.48
C VAL A 444 24.69 2.69 5.50
N THR A 445 25.74 1.87 5.33
CA THR A 445 26.04 0.76 6.25
C THR A 445 26.09 1.26 7.67
N THR A 446 25.80 0.44 8.68
CA THR A 446 25.94 0.87 10.09
C THR A 446 27.34 1.41 10.41
N ALA A 447 28.38 0.96 9.69
CA ALA A 447 29.75 1.46 9.73
C ALA A 447 29.97 2.83 9.04
N GLY A 448 29.02 3.32 8.25
CA GLY A 448 29.02 4.62 7.62
C GLY A 448 29.49 4.69 6.18
N THR A 449 29.81 3.54 5.59
CA THR A 449 30.02 3.42 4.15
C THR A 449 28.69 3.69 3.45
N LEU A 450 28.65 4.70 2.60
CA LEU A 450 27.59 4.78 1.60
C LEU A 450 27.62 3.49 0.78
N THR A 451 26.58 2.67 0.90
CA THR A 451 26.56 1.35 0.25
C THR A 451 26.51 1.51 -1.28
N SER A 452 26.64 0.39 -1.98
CA SER A 452 26.25 0.27 -3.39
C SER A 452 24.75 0.47 -3.64
N PHE A 453 23.90 0.59 -2.60
CA PHE A 453 22.45 0.83 -2.69
C PHE A 453 22.14 2.17 -3.39
N ASN A 454 22.38 2.42 -4.68
CA ASN A 454 22.06 3.73 -5.27
C ASN A 454 20.71 3.72 -5.99
N PRO A 455 19.61 4.09 -5.32
CA PRO A 455 18.35 4.27 -5.98
C PRO A 455 18.44 5.49 -6.90
N ASP A 456 18.89 6.64 -6.43
CA ASP A 456 18.94 7.89 -7.20
C ASP A 456 17.57 8.40 -7.66
N ALA A 457 16.64 8.50 -6.70
CA ALA A 457 15.27 8.99 -6.85
C ALA A 457 15.17 10.52 -6.96
N ASP A 458 14.63 11.12 -8.01
CA ASP A 458 14.73 12.57 -8.29
C ASP A 458 13.82 13.54 -7.46
N SER A 459 12.74 13.08 -6.81
CA SER A 459 11.91 13.89 -5.89
C SER A 459 11.50 13.20 -4.56
N ILE A 460 10.87 13.98 -3.66
CA ILE A 460 10.76 13.77 -2.19
C ILE A 460 10.32 12.35 -1.80
N VAL A 461 11.04 11.66 -0.91
CA VAL A 461 10.56 10.39 -0.32
C VAL A 461 9.96 10.62 1.05
N TYR A 462 8.66 10.35 1.18
CA TYR A 462 7.86 10.56 2.38
C TYR A 462 7.83 9.34 3.30
N GLY A 463 7.92 8.14 2.73
CA GLY A 463 7.88 6.89 3.48
C GLY A 463 8.98 5.95 3.07
N LEU A 464 9.39 5.14 4.04
CA LEU A 464 10.28 4.00 3.85
C LEU A 464 9.58 2.79 4.42
N TYR A 465 9.61 1.69 3.68
CA TYR A 465 9.22 0.39 4.20
C TYR A 465 10.25 -0.65 3.80
N LEU A 466 10.65 -1.49 4.74
CA LEU A 466 11.63 -2.54 4.53
C LEU A 466 10.90 -3.88 4.50
N ASP A 467 11.12 -4.65 3.43
CA ASP A 467 10.66 -6.04 3.38
C ASP A 467 11.79 -7.03 3.13
N ASN A 468 12.12 -7.86 4.11
CA ASN A 468 13.29 -8.76 4.09
C ASN A 468 14.57 -8.03 3.65
N ASN A 469 14.95 -8.22 2.38
CA ASN A 469 16.14 -7.67 1.73
C ASN A 469 15.77 -6.77 0.54
N THR A 470 14.61 -6.12 0.57
CA THR A 470 14.21 -5.09 -0.39
C THR A 470 13.71 -3.86 0.36
N LEU A 471 14.27 -2.69 0.05
CA LEU A 471 13.70 -1.42 0.50
C LEU A 471 12.67 -0.93 -0.51
N ILE A 472 11.55 -0.47 0.03
CA ILE A 472 10.54 0.32 -0.66
C ILE A 472 10.62 1.77 -0.24
N MET A 473 10.57 2.61 -1.25
CA MET A 473 10.65 4.05 -1.18
C MET A 473 9.31 4.60 -1.66
N SER A 474 8.57 5.35 -0.85
CA SER A 474 7.33 6.01 -1.28
C SER A 474 7.52 7.53 -1.29
N GLY A 475 7.26 8.19 -2.43
CA GLY A 475 7.55 9.61 -2.60
C GLY A 475 6.91 10.32 -3.79
N SER A 476 7.32 11.55 -4.05
CA SER A 476 6.89 12.45 -5.14
C SER A 476 7.80 12.39 -6.40
N PHE A 477 8.71 11.42 -6.49
CA PHE A 477 9.72 11.28 -7.57
C PHE A 477 9.15 10.93 -8.95
N THR A 478 9.91 11.14 -10.03
CA THR A 478 9.61 10.70 -11.41
C THR A 478 10.63 9.68 -11.97
N THR A 479 11.85 9.66 -11.46
CA THR A 479 12.93 8.74 -11.89
C THR A 479 13.72 8.23 -10.69
N VAL A 480 14.29 7.03 -10.80
CA VAL A 480 15.16 6.40 -9.79
C VAL A 480 16.23 5.61 -10.53
N GLY A 481 17.46 6.13 -10.57
CA GLY A 481 18.63 5.44 -11.13
C GLY A 481 18.96 5.87 -12.56
N GLY A 482 18.48 7.05 -12.96
CA GLY A 482 18.32 7.43 -14.37
C GLY A 482 17.23 6.61 -15.11
N LEU A 483 16.62 5.63 -14.44
CA LEU A 483 15.53 4.82 -14.96
C LEU A 483 14.19 5.46 -14.55
N SER A 484 13.20 5.44 -15.43
CA SER A 484 11.82 5.82 -15.07
C SER A 484 11.34 4.90 -13.95
N ARG A 485 11.12 5.46 -12.77
CA ARG A 485 10.69 4.79 -11.54
C ARG A 485 9.89 5.77 -10.69
N PRO A 486 8.93 6.49 -11.30
CA PRO A 486 8.23 7.57 -10.62
C PRO A 486 7.56 7.05 -9.35
N TYR A 487 7.48 7.91 -8.33
CA TYR A 487 6.81 7.87 -7.02
C TYR A 487 7.07 6.66 -6.10
N VAL A 488 7.53 5.55 -6.64
CA VAL A 488 7.95 4.37 -5.91
C VAL A 488 9.09 3.65 -6.62
N ALA A 489 10.03 3.16 -5.83
CA ALA A 489 10.99 2.17 -6.28
C ALA A 489 11.15 1.07 -5.23
N ALA A 490 11.50 -0.11 -5.75
CA ALA A 490 11.95 -1.23 -4.96
C ALA A 490 13.41 -1.47 -5.30
N TYR A 491 14.23 -1.53 -4.25
CA TYR A 491 15.66 -1.71 -4.39
C TYR A 491 16.08 -2.93 -3.59
N ASP A 492 16.62 -3.91 -4.31
CA ASP A 492 17.13 -5.15 -3.75
C ASP A 492 18.49 -4.91 -3.08
N LEU A 493 18.51 -5.15 -1.77
CA LEU A 493 19.62 -4.88 -0.85
C LEU A 493 20.81 -5.83 -1.04
N ILE A 494 20.58 -6.98 -1.66
CA ILE A 494 21.61 -7.97 -1.95
C ILE A 494 22.22 -7.69 -3.32
N THR A 495 21.36 -7.49 -4.33
CA THR A 495 21.81 -7.45 -5.73
C THR A 495 22.26 -6.06 -6.18
N SER A 496 22.01 -5.04 -5.36
CA SER A 496 22.38 -3.65 -5.64
C SER A 496 21.78 -3.12 -6.94
N LEU A 497 20.54 -3.52 -7.23
CA LEU A 497 19.77 -3.03 -8.36
C LEU A 497 18.50 -2.33 -7.89
N ILE A 498 18.26 -1.16 -8.46
CA ILE A 498 16.90 -0.77 -8.81
C ILE A 498 16.38 -1.84 -9.77
N SER A 499 15.40 -2.60 -9.31
CA SER A 499 14.78 -3.62 -10.16
C SER A 499 14.08 -2.96 -11.35
N ASP A 500 13.95 -3.71 -12.44
CA ASP A 500 12.96 -3.57 -13.51
C ASP A 500 11.50 -3.49 -13.02
N TRP A 501 11.25 -3.62 -11.72
CA TRP A 501 10.13 -3.00 -10.98
C TRP A 501 10.08 -1.50 -11.26
N THR A 502 9.54 -1.21 -12.44
CA THR A 502 9.22 0.09 -12.99
C THR A 502 7.70 0.19 -13.00
N PRO A 503 7.07 0.27 -11.82
CA PRO A 503 5.63 0.33 -11.78
C PRO A 503 5.12 1.69 -12.25
N ASN A 504 5.96 2.61 -12.73
CA ASN A 504 5.55 3.89 -13.34
C ASN A 504 4.24 4.54 -12.86
N PRO A 505 4.01 4.76 -11.54
CA PRO A 505 2.90 5.60 -11.12
C PRO A 505 3.01 7.02 -11.70
N ASN A 506 1.92 7.77 -11.77
CA ASN A 506 1.94 9.14 -12.30
C ASN A 506 1.80 10.24 -11.23
N SER A 507 1.74 9.88 -9.94
CA SER A 507 1.75 10.83 -8.81
C SER A 507 2.10 10.17 -7.47
N THR A 508 2.29 10.98 -6.42
CA THR A 508 2.99 10.69 -5.15
C THR A 508 2.55 9.41 -4.43
N ILE A 509 3.47 8.56 -3.96
CA ILE A 509 3.18 7.52 -2.96
C ILE A 509 3.47 8.09 -1.57
N TYR A 510 2.56 7.90 -0.61
CA TYR A 510 2.76 8.29 0.78
C TYR A 510 3.25 7.10 1.63
N CYS A 511 2.54 5.97 1.56
CA CYS A 511 2.74 4.82 2.42
C CYS A 511 2.99 3.52 1.63
N ALA A 512 3.67 2.58 2.28
CA ALA A 512 3.96 1.24 1.74
C ALA A 512 4.05 0.20 2.87
N THR A 513 3.73 -1.06 2.58
CA THR A 513 3.89 -2.18 3.53
C THR A 513 4.06 -3.55 2.84
N ARG A 514 4.45 -4.58 3.61
CA ARG A 514 4.63 -5.95 3.12
C ARG A 514 3.31 -6.58 2.69
N TYR A 515 3.40 -7.37 1.63
CA TYR A 515 2.48 -8.46 1.30
C TYR A 515 3.34 -9.67 0.86
N ASN A 516 3.22 -10.91 1.37
CA ASN A 516 4.01 -12.09 0.89
C ASN A 516 5.48 -11.77 0.46
N ASN A 517 5.71 -11.71 -0.86
CA ASN A 517 6.92 -11.32 -1.59
C ASN A 517 6.62 -10.14 -2.55
N ARG A 518 5.60 -9.36 -2.25
CA ARG A 518 5.13 -8.15 -2.95
C ARG A 518 5.03 -6.98 -1.99
N VAL A 519 4.80 -5.81 -2.56
CA VAL A 519 4.73 -4.58 -1.79
C VAL A 519 3.47 -3.84 -2.14
N ALA A 520 2.72 -3.52 -1.10
CA ALA A 520 1.53 -2.71 -1.18
C ALA A 520 1.91 -1.24 -1.08
N LEU A 521 1.31 -0.41 -1.93
CA LEU A 521 1.59 1.01 -2.08
C LEU A 521 0.31 1.81 -2.06
N GLY A 522 0.43 3.04 -1.55
CA GLY A 522 -0.70 3.93 -1.39
C GLY A 522 -0.32 5.41 -1.50
N GLY A 523 -1.07 6.14 -2.31
CA GLY A 523 -0.90 7.58 -2.46
C GLY A 523 -1.72 8.15 -3.61
N TYR A 524 -1.29 9.25 -4.20
CA TYR A 524 -2.05 10.13 -5.09
C TYR A 524 -2.03 9.77 -6.61
N PHE A 525 -1.92 8.49 -7.02
CA PHE A 525 -1.63 8.07 -8.41
C PHE A 525 -2.81 7.50 -9.25
N THR A 526 -2.81 7.69 -10.57
CA THR A 526 -3.86 7.30 -11.55
C THR A 526 -3.34 6.53 -12.78
N LEU A 527 -2.06 6.14 -12.78
CA LEU A 527 -1.49 5.14 -13.69
C LEU A 527 -0.52 4.26 -12.90
N LEU A 528 -0.12 3.12 -13.44
CA LEU A 528 1.02 2.30 -13.02
C LEU A 528 1.50 1.52 -14.26
N SER A 529 2.79 1.46 -14.54
CA SER A 529 3.36 0.82 -15.74
C SER A 529 2.82 1.39 -17.06
N TYR A 530 2.37 2.66 -17.05
CA TYR A 530 1.60 3.31 -18.12
C TYR A 530 0.24 2.68 -18.44
N LEU A 531 -0.20 1.70 -17.66
CA LEU A 531 -1.56 1.17 -17.65
C LEU A 531 -2.43 1.98 -16.68
N PRO A 532 -3.76 2.05 -16.90
CA PRO A 532 -4.71 2.41 -15.86
C PRO A 532 -4.53 1.51 -14.63
N HIS A 533 -4.05 2.15 -13.58
CA HIS A 533 -4.07 1.69 -12.22
C HIS A 533 -4.39 2.93 -11.40
N GLY A 534 -5.08 2.76 -10.29
CA GLY A 534 -5.33 3.88 -9.42
C GLY A 534 -4.30 3.96 -8.32
N TYR A 535 -4.68 4.69 -7.29
CA TYR A 535 -3.99 5.24 -6.13
C TYR A 535 -3.50 4.17 -5.14
N GLY A 536 -3.51 2.92 -5.58
CA GLY A 536 -3.15 1.71 -4.88
C GLY A 536 -2.61 0.64 -5.80
N ALA A 537 -1.56 -0.02 -5.33
CA ALA A 537 -0.89 -1.05 -6.08
C ALA A 537 -0.37 -2.14 -5.14
N ILE A 538 -0.40 -3.38 -5.60
CA ILE A 538 0.44 -4.42 -5.02
C ILE A 538 1.06 -5.19 -6.17
N ILE A 539 2.37 -5.23 -6.15
CA ILE A 539 3.21 -5.50 -7.33
C ILE A 539 4.45 -6.25 -6.85
N GLU A 540 4.87 -7.27 -7.62
CA GLU A 540 5.94 -8.21 -7.24
C GLU A 540 7.18 -7.48 -6.73
N CYS A 541 7.44 -7.55 -5.43
CA CYS A 541 8.60 -6.89 -4.82
C CYS A 541 9.79 -7.74 -5.25
N PRO A 542 10.84 -7.15 -5.86
CA PRO A 542 11.85 -7.90 -6.58
C PRO A 542 12.39 -9.08 -5.76
N PRO A 543 12.10 -10.33 -6.18
CA PRO A 543 12.94 -11.44 -5.80
C PRO A 543 14.30 -11.27 -6.49
N GLN A 544 15.35 -11.82 -5.89
CA GLN A 544 16.72 -11.55 -6.32
C GLN A 544 16.98 -11.86 -7.80
N LEU A 545 17.52 -10.85 -8.50
CA LEU A 545 18.19 -10.91 -9.80
C LEU A 545 17.47 -11.58 -10.98
N TYR A 546 17.33 -10.77 -12.04
CA TYR A 546 17.21 -11.20 -13.44
C TYR A 546 17.99 -12.48 -13.78
N THR A 547 17.34 -13.40 -14.49
CA THR A 547 18.03 -14.37 -15.37
C THR A 547 17.34 -14.38 -16.74
N PRO A 548 17.97 -13.83 -17.81
CA PRO A 548 17.29 -13.62 -19.09
C PRO A 548 17.36 -14.85 -20.01
N THR A 549 16.28 -15.16 -20.71
CA THR A 549 16.27 -16.09 -21.86
C THR A 549 15.22 -15.66 -22.87
N ALA A 550 15.53 -15.68 -24.16
CA ALA A 550 14.65 -15.24 -25.24
C ALA A 550 14.65 -16.24 -26.41
N THR A 551 13.48 -16.46 -27.05
CA THR A 551 13.30 -17.38 -28.18
C THR A 551 12.28 -16.81 -29.19
N ILE A 552 12.47 -17.06 -30.49
CA ILE A 552 11.70 -16.47 -31.61
C ILE A 552 11.31 -17.55 -32.63
N THR A 553 10.07 -17.52 -33.17
CA THR A 553 9.61 -18.38 -34.28
C THR A 553 8.74 -17.59 -35.28
N ARG A 554 8.78 -17.94 -36.58
CA ARG A 554 8.25 -17.12 -37.72
C ARG A 554 7.45 -17.94 -38.75
N THR A 555 6.52 -17.31 -39.48
CA THR A 555 5.70 -17.95 -40.55
C THR A 555 5.45 -17.03 -41.77
N ARG A 556 5.02 -17.56 -42.94
CA ARG A 556 4.85 -16.84 -44.23
C ARG A 556 3.60 -17.26 -45.03
N THR A 557 3.06 -16.33 -45.84
CA THR A 557 1.98 -16.48 -46.85
C THR A 557 2.23 -15.49 -48.02
N PRO A 558 1.89 -15.78 -49.30
CA PRO A 558 2.22 -14.91 -50.46
C PRO A 558 1.13 -13.88 -50.85
N THR A 559 1.47 -12.93 -51.74
CA THR A 559 0.56 -11.89 -52.32
C THR A 559 1.16 -11.41 -53.67
N PRO A 560 0.38 -11.05 -54.71
CA PRO A 560 0.91 -10.93 -56.08
C PRO A 560 1.65 -9.62 -56.41
N THR A 561 2.51 -9.70 -57.44
CA THR A 561 3.38 -8.61 -57.91
C THR A 561 2.70 -7.68 -58.91
N ILE A 562 2.87 -6.37 -58.72
CA ILE A 562 2.68 -5.35 -59.77
C ILE A 562 4.07 -4.81 -60.12
N THR A 563 4.37 -4.68 -61.41
CA THR A 563 5.62 -4.12 -61.92
C THR A 563 5.37 -2.78 -62.60
N ARG A 564 6.11 -1.73 -62.20
CA ARG A 564 6.17 -0.47 -62.96
C ARG A 564 7.58 -0.22 -63.44
N THR A 565 7.73 0.01 -64.75
CA THR A 565 9.01 0.34 -65.40
C THR A 565 9.11 1.85 -65.58
N VAL A 566 10.25 2.42 -65.23
CA VAL A 566 10.62 3.79 -65.62
C VAL A 566 11.98 3.74 -66.31
N THR A 567 12.04 4.30 -67.52
CA THR A 567 13.27 4.40 -68.34
C THR A 567 13.79 5.82 -68.30
N LYS A 568 15.07 6.00 -67.94
CA LYS A 568 15.77 7.28 -68.07
C LYS A 568 16.97 7.13 -69.00
N THR A 569 16.92 7.84 -70.13
CA THR A 569 18.04 7.96 -71.07
C THR A 569 18.92 9.15 -70.68
N ILE A 570 20.23 8.99 -70.72
CA ILE A 570 21.20 10.07 -70.51
C ILE A 570 22.17 10.05 -71.70
N THR A 571 22.32 11.20 -72.38
CA THR A 571 23.20 11.37 -73.53
C THR A 571 24.32 12.37 -73.17
N PRO A 572 25.57 11.91 -72.97
CA PRO A 572 26.69 12.81 -72.74
C PRO A 572 27.15 13.47 -74.06
N THR A 573 27.40 14.78 -74.03
CA THR A 573 28.03 15.49 -75.15
C THR A 573 29.55 15.27 -75.14
N ASN A 574 30.00 14.16 -75.74
CA ASN A 574 31.22 14.02 -76.56
C ASN A 574 31.37 12.54 -76.97
N SER A 575 31.65 12.28 -78.25
CA SER A 575 31.60 10.95 -78.88
C SER A 575 32.74 10.01 -78.45
N PRO A 576 32.58 8.66 -78.53
CA PRO A 576 31.42 7.91 -79.01
C PRO A 576 30.40 7.55 -77.91
N THR A 577 29.14 7.41 -78.31
CA THR A 577 27.98 7.31 -77.40
C THR A 577 27.93 6.00 -76.61
N ARG A 578 28.06 6.07 -75.27
CA ARG A 578 27.60 5.02 -74.35
C ARG A 578 26.20 5.35 -73.84
N THR A 579 25.18 4.66 -74.35
CA THR A 579 23.82 4.72 -73.81
C THR A 579 23.75 3.94 -72.50
N ILE A 580 23.51 4.62 -71.38
CA ILE A 580 23.19 3.98 -70.10
C ILE A 580 21.67 3.91 -69.97
N THR A 581 21.10 2.73 -70.20
CA THR A 581 19.68 2.46 -69.94
C THR A 581 19.49 2.04 -68.49
N GLN A 582 19.01 2.96 -67.65
CA GLN A 582 18.62 2.62 -66.28
C GLN A 582 17.16 2.13 -66.27
N THR A 583 16.97 0.83 -66.12
CA THR A 583 15.65 0.20 -65.92
C THR A 583 15.34 0.16 -64.43
N ILE A 584 14.44 1.02 -63.96
CA ILE A 584 13.90 0.92 -62.60
C ILE A 584 12.73 -0.07 -62.63
N THR A 585 12.97 -1.30 -62.19
CA THR A 585 11.94 -2.33 -62.01
C THR A 585 11.40 -2.24 -60.58
N GLN A 586 10.25 -1.62 -60.39
CA GLN A 586 9.58 -1.62 -59.07
C GLN A 586 8.86 -2.95 -58.85
N THR A 587 9.53 -3.90 -58.18
CA THR A 587 8.95 -5.21 -57.81
C THR A 587 8.40 -5.15 -56.38
N SER A 588 7.08 -5.05 -56.23
CA SER A 588 6.41 -5.03 -54.92
C SER A 588 6.31 -6.42 -54.29
N THR A 589 7.43 -7.00 -53.85
CA THR A 589 7.44 -8.23 -53.04
C THR A 589 6.93 -7.91 -51.63
N ARG A 590 5.66 -8.22 -51.34
CA ARG A 590 5.10 -7.99 -50.00
C ARG A 590 5.69 -8.98 -48.99
N THR A 591 6.59 -8.50 -48.13
CA THR A 591 7.05 -9.24 -46.96
C THR A 591 5.88 -9.50 -46.00
N MET A 592 5.81 -10.72 -45.48
CA MET A 592 4.90 -11.05 -44.38
C MET A 592 5.37 -10.40 -43.08
N THR A 593 4.60 -9.43 -42.60
CA THR A 593 4.63 -9.06 -41.19
C THR A 593 3.90 -10.14 -40.40
N GLN A 594 4.58 -10.74 -39.44
CA GLN A 594 3.97 -11.60 -38.43
C GLN A 594 3.31 -10.70 -37.39
N THR A 595 2.01 -10.43 -37.57
CA THR A 595 1.24 -9.71 -36.55
C THR A 595 1.03 -10.62 -35.34
N ILE A 596 1.47 -10.18 -34.16
CA ILE A 596 1.02 -10.75 -32.89
C ILE A 596 -0.39 -10.19 -32.66
N THR A 597 -1.41 -10.91 -33.11
CA THR A 597 -2.81 -10.60 -32.78
C THR A 597 -3.18 -11.36 -31.50
N PRO A 598 -3.42 -10.70 -30.37
CA PRO A 598 -3.94 -11.35 -29.17
C PRO A 598 -5.43 -11.68 -29.35
N THR A 599 -5.71 -12.79 -30.03
CA THR A 599 -7.07 -13.30 -30.23
C THR A 599 -7.55 -13.99 -28.95
N VAL A 600 -8.16 -13.23 -28.03
CA VAL A 600 -8.75 -13.76 -26.80
C VAL A 600 -10.09 -14.43 -27.11
N THR A 601 -10.06 -15.72 -27.45
CA THR A 601 -11.27 -16.56 -27.49
C THR A 601 -11.70 -16.86 -26.05
N LYS A 602 -12.61 -16.05 -25.49
CA LYS A 602 -13.12 -16.21 -24.12
C LYS A 602 -14.05 -17.42 -24.01
N THR A 603 -13.56 -18.50 -23.41
CA THR A 603 -14.42 -19.56 -22.83
C THR A 603 -15.13 -19.00 -21.58
N ALA A 604 -16.38 -19.41 -21.34
CA ALA A 604 -17.24 -18.79 -20.33
C ALA A 604 -16.95 -19.23 -18.88
N THR A 605 -17.12 -18.30 -17.93
CA THR A 605 -17.10 -18.54 -16.47
C THR A 605 -18.08 -17.59 -15.74
N SER A 606 -18.83 -18.15 -14.78
CA SER A 606 -19.54 -17.56 -13.63
C SER A 606 -20.37 -16.26 -13.77
N VAL A 607 -21.63 -16.33 -13.31
CA VAL A 607 -22.47 -15.18 -12.91
C VAL A 607 -21.85 -14.49 -11.68
N PRO A 608 -21.87 -13.14 -11.56
CA PRO A 608 -21.41 -12.46 -10.36
C PRO A 608 -22.32 -12.80 -9.16
N VAL A 609 -21.71 -13.28 -8.09
CA VAL A 609 -22.31 -13.33 -6.75
C VAL A 609 -21.69 -12.19 -5.97
N TYR A 610 -22.51 -11.22 -5.59
CA TYR A 610 -22.13 -10.20 -4.63
C TYR A 610 -22.25 -10.79 -3.23
N PHE A 611 -21.59 -10.15 -2.30
CA PHE A 611 -21.49 -10.62 -0.93
C PHE A 611 -22.08 -9.58 -0.02
N TYR A 612 -22.97 -10.02 0.87
CA TYR A 612 -23.69 -9.15 1.79
C TYR A 612 -22.75 -8.30 2.63
N PRO A 613 -22.99 -6.99 2.73
CA PRO A 613 -24.22 -6.32 2.34
C PRO A 613 -24.34 -5.98 0.84
N PHE A 614 -25.39 -5.24 0.46
CA PHE A 614 -25.44 -4.66 -0.88
C PHE A 614 -26.06 -3.26 -0.90
N PHE A 615 -25.24 -2.25 -1.21
CA PHE A 615 -25.65 -0.91 -1.62
C PHE A 615 -25.64 -0.76 -3.15
N ASP A 616 -26.60 -0.03 -3.71
CA ASP A 616 -26.61 0.43 -5.09
C ASP A 616 -27.33 1.79 -5.20
N ASP A 617 -26.62 2.79 -5.73
CA ASP A 617 -27.08 4.13 -6.08
C ASP A 617 -27.46 4.23 -7.58
N PHE A 618 -27.44 3.09 -8.29
CA PHE A 618 -27.69 2.99 -9.71
C PHE A 618 -26.79 3.87 -10.61
N SER A 619 -25.72 4.47 -10.09
CA SER A 619 -24.72 5.16 -10.91
C SER A 619 -24.04 4.18 -11.89
N ASN A 620 -23.83 2.94 -11.44
CA ASN A 620 -23.17 1.86 -12.17
C ASN A 620 -24.11 0.65 -12.33
N ASP A 621 -23.86 -0.21 -13.32
CA ASP A 621 -24.60 -1.47 -13.44
C ASP A 621 -23.95 -2.56 -12.58
N LEU A 622 -24.53 -2.83 -11.41
CA LEU A 622 -24.11 -3.95 -10.55
C LEU A 622 -24.78 -5.28 -10.93
N GLY A 623 -25.28 -5.44 -12.16
CA GLY A 623 -25.83 -6.69 -12.66
C GLY A 623 -27.23 -7.00 -12.14
N TRP A 624 -28.05 -5.97 -11.96
CA TRP A 624 -29.48 -6.14 -11.68
C TRP A 624 -30.21 -6.75 -12.87
N ASP A 625 -31.18 -7.60 -12.56
CA ASP A 625 -32.10 -8.20 -13.53
C ASP A 625 -33.31 -7.26 -13.66
N TYR A 626 -33.17 -6.26 -14.54
CA TYR A 626 -34.22 -5.31 -14.91
C TYR A 626 -35.29 -6.04 -15.72
N GLY A 627 -36.33 -6.53 -15.04
CA GLY A 627 -37.49 -7.14 -15.66
C GLY A 627 -38.28 -6.16 -16.53
N MET A 628 -39.36 -6.67 -17.15
CA MET A 628 -40.20 -5.86 -18.05
C MET A 628 -40.67 -4.56 -17.38
N GLU A 629 -40.65 -3.46 -18.14
CA GLU A 629 -40.89 -2.07 -17.70
C GLU A 629 -39.83 -1.46 -16.77
N TRP A 630 -39.04 -2.23 -16.04
CA TRP A 630 -37.97 -1.70 -15.19
C TRP A 630 -36.76 -1.24 -16.01
N GLN A 631 -36.17 -0.12 -15.62
CA GLN A 631 -35.08 0.57 -16.31
C GLN A 631 -34.09 1.15 -15.30
N ARG A 632 -32.86 1.44 -15.76
CA ARG A 632 -31.88 2.26 -15.04
C ARG A 632 -31.59 3.52 -15.84
N GLY A 633 -31.61 4.69 -15.21
CA GLY A 633 -31.30 5.95 -15.88
C GLY A 633 -31.68 7.18 -15.06
N PRO A 634 -31.40 8.39 -15.57
CA PRO A 634 -31.67 9.64 -14.87
C PRO A 634 -33.17 9.85 -14.59
N ALA A 635 -33.50 10.15 -13.34
CA ALA A 635 -34.83 10.46 -12.86
C ALA A 635 -35.48 11.55 -13.73
N THR A 636 -36.70 11.28 -14.19
CA THR A 636 -37.38 12.11 -15.20
C THR A 636 -38.86 12.20 -14.85
N GLU A 637 -39.41 13.42 -14.85
CA GLU A 637 -40.82 13.67 -14.55
C GLU A 637 -41.74 12.89 -15.50
N SER A 638 -42.65 12.10 -14.94
CA SER A 638 -43.62 11.34 -15.73
C SER A 638 -44.79 12.20 -16.18
N SER A 639 -45.36 11.85 -17.33
CA SER A 639 -46.54 12.54 -17.89
C SER A 639 -47.55 11.56 -18.47
N GLY A 640 -48.85 11.86 -18.30
CA GLY A 640 -49.94 11.02 -18.82
C GLY A 640 -50.55 10.01 -17.84
N HIS A 641 -50.13 10.02 -16.56
CA HIS A 641 -50.91 9.42 -15.47
C HIS A 641 -52.20 10.22 -15.20
N ASN A 642 -53.23 9.53 -14.72
CA ASN A 642 -54.52 10.12 -14.38
C ASN A 642 -54.77 10.18 -12.86
N ALA A 643 -53.91 9.56 -12.05
CA ALA A 643 -53.82 9.73 -10.60
C ALA A 643 -52.39 9.45 -10.12
N GLY A 644 -52.15 9.68 -8.82
CA GLY A 644 -50.80 9.73 -8.25
C GLY A 644 -50.17 11.10 -8.45
N TYR A 645 -48.89 11.21 -8.07
CA TYR A 645 -48.02 12.33 -8.40
C TYR A 645 -47.10 11.96 -9.57
N PRO A 646 -46.51 12.94 -10.27
CA PRO A 646 -45.43 12.69 -11.21
C PRO A 646 -44.23 12.02 -10.55
N ASP A 647 -43.44 11.33 -11.37
CA ASP A 647 -42.17 10.73 -10.97
C ASP A 647 -41.14 11.81 -10.58
N PRO A 648 -40.18 11.47 -9.72
CA PRO A 648 -39.18 12.41 -9.26
C PRO A 648 -38.26 12.89 -10.41
N VAL A 649 -37.83 14.14 -10.30
CA VAL A 649 -36.92 14.83 -11.25
C VAL A 649 -35.44 14.75 -10.84
N SER A 650 -35.16 14.07 -9.73
CA SER A 650 -33.83 13.75 -9.23
C SER A 650 -33.89 12.43 -8.45
N ASP A 651 -32.73 11.82 -8.27
CA ASP A 651 -32.51 10.78 -7.26
C ASP A 651 -32.60 11.36 -5.82
N VAL A 652 -32.33 10.53 -4.82
CA VAL A 652 -31.92 10.96 -3.46
C VAL A 652 -30.43 10.75 -3.20
N SER A 653 -29.79 9.94 -4.04
CA SER A 653 -28.36 9.65 -4.08
C SER A 653 -27.49 10.92 -4.07
N SER A 654 -26.22 10.74 -3.72
CA SER A 654 -25.26 11.86 -3.59
C SER A 654 -24.39 12.11 -4.84
N SER A 655 -24.75 11.45 -5.94
CA SER A 655 -24.09 11.55 -7.24
C SER A 655 -24.55 12.81 -7.99
N ALA A 656 -24.39 12.83 -9.31
CA ALA A 656 -24.69 13.97 -10.18
C ALA A 656 -25.14 13.53 -11.58
N ASP A 657 -25.72 12.33 -11.63
CA ASP A 657 -26.24 11.65 -12.80
C ASP A 657 -27.76 11.37 -12.65
N ASP A 658 -28.36 11.74 -11.52
CA ASP A 658 -29.77 11.59 -11.16
C ASP A 658 -30.28 10.13 -11.30
N ASN A 659 -29.40 9.14 -11.24
CA ASN A 659 -29.70 7.77 -11.69
C ASN A 659 -30.59 7.01 -10.70
N VAL A 660 -31.70 6.45 -11.20
CA VAL A 660 -32.64 5.63 -10.42
C VAL A 660 -32.94 4.31 -11.12
N ALA A 661 -33.51 3.35 -10.39
CA ALA A 661 -34.22 2.22 -10.99
C ALA A 661 -35.73 2.47 -10.94
N GLY A 662 -36.35 2.64 -12.11
CA GLY A 662 -37.77 3.00 -12.21
C GLY A 662 -38.55 2.18 -13.23
N THR A 663 -39.87 2.15 -13.09
CA THR A 663 -40.79 1.53 -14.05
C THR A 663 -41.13 2.54 -15.17
N VAL A 664 -40.45 2.40 -16.31
CA VAL A 664 -40.55 3.31 -17.46
C VAL A 664 -40.25 4.76 -17.05
N ILE A 665 -38.97 5.09 -16.82
CA ILE A 665 -38.55 6.38 -16.27
C ILE A 665 -39.00 7.53 -17.20
N GLY A 666 -39.72 8.52 -16.66
CA GLY A 666 -40.39 9.58 -17.43
C GLY A 666 -41.70 9.17 -18.12
N GLY A 667 -42.15 7.93 -17.94
CA GLY A 667 -43.38 7.34 -18.46
C GLY A 667 -44.32 6.90 -17.33
N ASN A 668 -45.16 5.88 -17.57
CA ASN A 668 -46.07 5.36 -16.56
C ASN A 668 -46.18 3.83 -16.68
N MET A 669 -46.51 3.12 -15.59
CA MET A 669 -46.80 1.67 -15.63
C MET A 669 -47.92 1.33 -16.62
N SER A 670 -47.79 0.23 -17.37
CA SER A 670 -48.78 -0.11 -18.41
C SER A 670 -50.04 -0.79 -17.87
N VAL A 671 -51.14 -0.04 -17.81
CA VAL A 671 -52.49 -0.61 -17.62
C VAL A 671 -53.16 -1.04 -18.94
N ALA A 672 -52.38 -1.39 -19.97
CA ALA A 672 -52.93 -1.82 -21.27
C ALA A 672 -53.57 -3.22 -21.24
N SER A 673 -53.20 -4.06 -20.27
CA SER A 673 -53.72 -5.41 -20.06
C SER A 673 -53.38 -5.91 -18.66
N ASN A 674 -54.11 -6.92 -18.16
CA ASN A 674 -53.66 -7.64 -16.97
C ASN A 674 -52.29 -8.29 -17.20
N HIS A 675 -51.38 -8.17 -16.23
CA HIS A 675 -50.07 -8.80 -16.27
C HIS A 675 -49.64 -9.27 -14.86
N PRO A 676 -48.86 -10.36 -14.76
CA PRO A 676 -48.27 -10.78 -13.49
C PRO A 676 -47.21 -9.77 -13.02
N TYR A 677 -46.71 -9.95 -11.80
CA TYR A 677 -45.64 -9.10 -11.28
C TYR A 677 -44.42 -9.05 -12.22
N PHE A 678 -44.12 -7.85 -12.71
CA PHE A 678 -42.87 -7.54 -13.38
C PHE A 678 -41.87 -7.05 -12.34
N TYR A 679 -40.69 -7.68 -12.29
CA TYR A 679 -39.78 -7.54 -11.17
C TYR A 679 -38.44 -6.92 -11.58
N LEU A 680 -38.04 -5.83 -10.93
CA LEU A 680 -36.63 -5.51 -10.73
C LEU A 680 -36.08 -6.49 -9.69
N THR A 681 -35.09 -7.31 -10.05
CA THR A 681 -34.54 -8.34 -9.17
C THR A 681 -33.04 -8.14 -8.98
N SER A 682 -32.55 -8.09 -7.74
CA SER A 682 -31.11 -7.88 -7.47
C SER A 682 -30.25 -8.98 -8.07
N PRO A 683 -28.93 -8.78 -8.26
CA PRO A 683 -28.03 -9.93 -8.41
C PRO A 683 -28.09 -10.85 -7.18
N PHE A 684 -27.45 -12.01 -7.24
CA PHE A 684 -27.26 -12.86 -6.06
C PHE A 684 -26.38 -12.15 -5.04
N ILE A 685 -26.85 -12.12 -3.79
CA ILE A 685 -26.14 -11.54 -2.64
C ILE A 685 -26.04 -12.65 -1.60
N ASP A 686 -24.85 -13.19 -1.34
CA ASP A 686 -24.67 -14.13 -0.23
C ASP A 686 -24.88 -13.39 1.08
N THR A 687 -25.97 -13.67 1.81
CA THR A 687 -26.31 -13.09 3.13
C THR A 687 -26.26 -14.07 4.30
N GLN A 688 -25.80 -15.31 4.08
CA GLN A 688 -26.12 -16.42 5.01
C GLN A 688 -25.67 -16.12 6.46
N ASP A 689 -24.48 -15.55 6.60
CA ASP A 689 -23.76 -15.36 7.86
C ASP A 689 -24.23 -14.11 8.64
N ALA A 690 -25.19 -13.33 8.12
CA ALA A 690 -25.58 -12.08 8.77
C ALA A 690 -26.19 -12.29 10.16
N PRO A 691 -25.73 -11.60 11.21
CA PRO A 691 -26.39 -11.74 12.51
C PRO A 691 -27.73 -10.98 12.59
N GLN A 692 -27.94 -10.00 11.70
CA GLN A 692 -29.24 -9.39 11.36
C GLN A 692 -29.30 -9.09 9.85
N LEU A 693 -30.43 -8.71 9.29
CA LEU A 693 -30.53 -8.18 7.92
C LEU A 693 -31.77 -7.29 7.82
N GLN A 694 -31.65 -6.05 7.37
CA GLN A 694 -32.78 -5.24 6.92
C GLN A 694 -32.76 -5.12 5.40
N LEU A 695 -33.92 -4.93 4.77
CA LEU A 695 -34.00 -4.31 3.46
C LEU A 695 -34.34 -2.85 3.70
N ARG A 696 -33.61 -1.94 3.05
CA ARG A 696 -33.93 -0.51 3.03
C ARG A 696 -33.79 0.04 1.64
N PHE A 697 -34.53 1.09 1.35
CA PHE A 697 -34.55 1.75 0.06
C PHE A 697 -35.32 3.05 0.19
N TYR A 698 -35.01 4.02 -0.66
CA TYR A 698 -35.92 5.12 -0.90
C TYR A 698 -36.93 4.71 -1.97
N ARG A 699 -38.20 4.99 -1.67
CA ARG A 699 -39.37 4.67 -2.48
C ARG A 699 -40.01 5.96 -2.96
N TYR A 700 -40.33 6.01 -4.24
CA TYR A 700 -41.34 6.90 -4.81
C TYR A 700 -42.35 6.00 -5.52
N LEU A 701 -43.44 5.64 -4.83
CA LEU A 701 -44.47 4.75 -5.35
C LEU A 701 -45.82 5.46 -5.51
N ASN A 702 -46.31 5.48 -6.75
CA ASN A 702 -47.70 5.73 -7.08
C ASN A 702 -48.30 4.45 -7.68
N CYS A 703 -49.24 3.81 -6.97
CA CYS A 703 -49.96 2.65 -7.49
C CYS A 703 -51.42 2.63 -7.00
N ASP A 704 -52.28 1.99 -7.79
CA ASP A 704 -53.71 1.87 -7.48
C ASP A 704 -53.97 0.90 -6.31
N TYR A 705 -55.21 0.78 -5.87
CA TYR A 705 -55.62 -0.17 -4.84
C TYR A 705 -55.36 -1.62 -5.33
N PRO A 706 -54.89 -2.56 -4.47
CA PRO A 706 -54.35 -3.88 -4.87
C PRO A 706 -55.25 -4.76 -5.76
N ALA A 707 -56.56 -4.54 -5.76
CA ALA A 707 -57.51 -5.24 -6.64
C ALA A 707 -57.37 -4.85 -8.13
N TRP A 708 -56.73 -3.71 -8.44
CA TRP A 708 -56.50 -3.22 -9.80
C TRP A 708 -55.01 -3.21 -10.14
N ILE A 709 -54.16 -2.63 -9.29
CA ILE A 709 -52.70 -2.68 -9.39
C ILE A 709 -52.13 -3.07 -8.02
N SER A 710 -51.38 -4.17 -7.95
CA SER A 710 -50.65 -4.54 -6.74
C SER A 710 -49.15 -4.27 -6.89
N ALA A 711 -48.57 -3.66 -5.87
CA ALA A 711 -47.14 -3.40 -5.72
C ALA A 711 -46.60 -4.24 -4.55
N THR A 712 -45.49 -4.94 -4.74
CA THR A 712 -44.90 -5.87 -3.76
C THR A 712 -43.40 -5.65 -3.60
N VAL A 713 -42.88 -6.00 -2.42
CA VAL A 713 -41.45 -6.22 -2.19
C VAL A 713 -41.29 -7.61 -1.62
N GLU A 714 -40.44 -8.41 -2.25
CA GLU A 714 -40.17 -9.80 -1.86
C GLU A 714 -38.68 -10.04 -1.67
N VAL A 715 -38.34 -11.00 -0.81
CA VAL A 715 -36.96 -11.45 -0.58
C VAL A 715 -36.82 -12.95 -0.79
N PHE A 716 -35.72 -13.38 -1.40
CA PHE A 716 -35.44 -14.79 -1.66
C PHE A 716 -34.62 -15.39 -0.52
N ASN A 717 -35.17 -16.41 0.15
CA ASN A 717 -34.51 -17.05 1.30
C ASN A 717 -33.55 -18.20 0.93
N GLY A 718 -33.04 -18.21 -0.29
CA GLY A 718 -32.21 -19.29 -0.82
C GLY A 718 -33.00 -20.51 -1.30
N SER A 719 -34.31 -20.56 -1.06
CA SER A 719 -35.21 -21.62 -1.53
C SER A 719 -36.50 -21.09 -2.17
N SER A 720 -37.04 -19.98 -1.67
CA SER A 720 -38.32 -19.41 -2.06
C SER A 720 -38.34 -17.89 -1.91
N TRP A 721 -39.10 -17.22 -2.78
CA TRP A 721 -39.45 -15.80 -2.61
C TRP A 721 -40.55 -15.64 -1.55
N ILE A 722 -40.39 -14.64 -0.69
CA ILE A 722 -41.32 -14.34 0.41
C ILE A 722 -41.66 -12.84 0.37
N PRO A 723 -42.96 -12.46 0.24
CA PRO A 723 -43.36 -11.06 0.29
C PRO A 723 -43.25 -10.51 1.71
N ILE A 724 -42.62 -9.35 1.83
CA ILE A 724 -42.45 -8.58 3.08
C ILE A 724 -43.28 -7.29 3.07
N TYR A 725 -43.72 -6.87 1.89
CA TYR A 725 -44.69 -5.81 1.69
C TYR A 725 -45.56 -6.13 0.48
N VAL A 726 -46.86 -5.84 0.59
CA VAL A 726 -47.80 -5.69 -0.52
C VAL A 726 -48.65 -4.46 -0.19
N ASN A 727 -48.95 -3.60 -1.16
CA ASN A 727 -49.85 -2.47 -0.93
C ASN A 727 -51.23 -2.96 -0.47
N SER A 728 -51.74 -2.41 0.63
CA SER A 728 -53.09 -2.71 1.14
C SER A 728 -54.15 -1.70 0.69
N THR A 729 -53.69 -0.55 0.18
CA THR A 729 -54.48 0.53 -0.40
C THR A 729 -53.82 1.05 -1.68
N THR A 730 -54.42 2.05 -2.32
CA THR A 730 -53.70 2.98 -3.19
C THR A 730 -52.49 3.55 -2.44
N GLU A 731 -51.36 3.68 -3.11
CA GLU A 731 -50.15 4.37 -2.62
C GLU A 731 -49.94 5.63 -3.49
N GLN A 732 -49.63 6.76 -2.85
CA GLN A 732 -49.45 8.05 -3.53
C GLN A 732 -48.31 8.82 -2.86
N ASP A 733 -47.08 8.45 -3.18
CA ASP A 733 -45.90 9.18 -2.75
C ASP A 733 -45.75 10.46 -3.58
N SER A 734 -45.74 11.62 -2.90
CA SER A 734 -45.47 12.95 -3.48
C SER A 734 -44.03 13.41 -3.25
N SER A 735 -43.20 12.53 -2.69
CA SER A 735 -41.82 12.76 -2.29
C SER A 735 -41.20 11.40 -2.02
N TRP A 736 -39.89 11.27 -2.23
CA TRP A 736 -39.13 10.11 -1.78
C TRP A 736 -39.35 9.82 -0.28
N LYS A 737 -39.52 8.54 0.07
CA LYS A 737 -39.71 8.05 1.43
C LYS A 737 -38.79 6.86 1.68
N GLU A 738 -38.04 6.89 2.78
CA GLU A 738 -37.22 5.76 3.20
C GLU A 738 -38.10 4.66 3.81
N PHE A 739 -37.94 3.42 3.34
CA PHE A 739 -38.57 2.23 3.93
C PHE A 739 -37.53 1.29 4.53
N VAL A 740 -37.90 0.61 5.61
CA VAL A 740 -37.01 -0.25 6.41
C VAL A 740 -37.77 -1.49 6.87
N TYR A 741 -37.33 -2.67 6.46
CA TYR A 741 -37.91 -3.97 6.83
C TYR A 741 -36.86 -4.85 7.49
N ASP A 742 -37.14 -5.43 8.66
CA ASP A 742 -36.32 -6.53 9.18
C ASP A 742 -36.59 -7.81 8.36
N VAL A 743 -35.52 -8.31 7.72
CA VAL A 743 -35.50 -9.50 6.86
C VAL A 743 -34.50 -10.55 7.37
N THR A 744 -34.06 -10.43 8.65
CA THR A 744 -33.11 -11.33 9.31
C THR A 744 -33.52 -12.80 9.23
N ALA A 745 -34.82 -13.08 9.20
CA ALA A 745 -35.37 -14.43 9.09
C ALA A 745 -35.16 -15.11 7.71
N TYR A 746 -34.73 -14.36 6.70
CA TYR A 746 -34.70 -14.80 5.29
C TYR A 746 -33.29 -14.93 4.69
N LYS A 747 -32.24 -14.80 5.50
CA LYS A 747 -30.84 -14.83 5.03
C LYS A 747 -30.45 -16.16 4.35
N SER A 748 -29.64 -16.08 3.31
CA SER A 748 -29.06 -17.24 2.62
C SER A 748 -27.90 -16.84 1.70
N SER A 749 -27.09 -17.82 1.26
CA SER A 749 -25.98 -17.62 0.31
C SER A 749 -26.41 -17.29 -1.12
N GLN A 750 -27.71 -17.18 -1.35
CA GLN A 750 -28.31 -16.84 -2.63
C GLN A 750 -29.40 -15.77 -2.47
N PHE A 751 -29.36 -14.97 -1.39
CA PHE A 751 -30.38 -13.98 -1.12
C PHE A 751 -30.48 -12.95 -2.24
N ARG A 752 -31.70 -12.51 -2.50
CA ARG A 752 -32.04 -11.49 -3.49
C ARG A 752 -33.22 -10.68 -2.94
N VAL A 753 -33.34 -9.42 -3.35
CA VAL A 753 -34.60 -8.69 -3.26
C VAL A 753 -35.24 -8.61 -4.65
N ARG A 754 -36.56 -8.47 -4.69
CA ARG A 754 -37.25 -7.96 -5.87
C ARG A 754 -38.39 -7.03 -5.52
N PHE A 755 -38.54 -6.02 -6.37
CA PHE A 755 -39.60 -5.02 -6.32
C PHE A 755 -40.49 -5.27 -7.52
N GLY A 756 -41.80 -5.34 -7.33
CA GLY A 756 -42.71 -5.74 -8.40
C GLY A 756 -44.01 -4.95 -8.45
N HIS A 757 -44.52 -4.76 -9.66
CA HIS A 757 -45.88 -4.29 -9.93
C HIS A 757 -46.62 -5.28 -10.84
N ALA A 758 -47.92 -5.48 -10.57
CA ALA A 758 -48.82 -6.32 -11.36
C ALA A 758 -50.15 -5.60 -11.58
N VAL A 759 -50.68 -5.64 -12.80
CA VAL A 759 -52.03 -5.17 -13.09
C VAL A 759 -53.01 -6.35 -12.99
N ASN A 760 -53.78 -6.36 -11.91
CA ASN A 760 -54.75 -7.41 -11.56
C ASN A 760 -56.12 -7.17 -12.21
N ASN A 761 -56.48 -5.92 -12.50
CA ASN A 761 -57.69 -5.59 -13.26
C ASN A 761 -57.53 -4.27 -14.05
N TYR A 762 -56.96 -4.36 -15.25
CA TYR A 762 -56.71 -3.22 -16.12
C TYR A 762 -57.97 -2.41 -16.48
N SER A 763 -59.16 -3.04 -16.50
CA SER A 763 -60.40 -2.43 -16.98
C SER A 763 -60.97 -1.31 -16.10
N GLY A 764 -60.43 -1.14 -14.88
CA GLY A 764 -60.73 -0.03 -13.99
C GLY A 764 -59.51 0.51 -13.24
N ALA A 765 -58.30 0.10 -13.64
CA ALA A 765 -57.06 0.59 -13.05
C ALA A 765 -56.80 2.02 -13.53
N TRP A 766 -56.44 2.91 -12.61
CA TRP A 766 -55.99 4.25 -12.98
C TRP A 766 -54.56 4.16 -13.51
N ILE A 767 -54.23 4.98 -14.53
CA ILE A 767 -52.84 5.16 -14.96
C ILE A 767 -52.13 5.91 -13.83
N MET A 768 -51.13 5.26 -13.22
CA MET A 768 -50.29 5.79 -12.15
C MET A 768 -48.84 5.83 -12.64
N SER A 769 -48.02 6.76 -12.11
CA SER A 769 -46.64 6.92 -12.56
C SER A 769 -45.82 5.63 -12.39
N GLY A 770 -45.73 5.11 -11.15
CA GLY A 770 -45.19 3.80 -10.87
C GLY A 770 -44.25 3.75 -9.69
N TRP A 771 -43.22 2.92 -9.82
CA TRP A 771 -42.08 2.88 -8.91
C TRP A 771 -40.94 3.71 -9.47
N ASN A 772 -40.34 4.54 -8.62
CA ASN A 772 -38.91 4.82 -8.67
C ASN A 772 -38.26 4.37 -7.35
N LEU A 773 -37.05 3.85 -7.46
CA LEU A 773 -36.26 3.26 -6.39
C LEU A 773 -34.83 3.77 -6.47
N ASP A 774 -34.26 4.07 -5.32
CA ASP A 774 -32.91 4.60 -5.16
C ASP A 774 -32.38 4.28 -3.75
N ASP A 775 -31.06 4.46 -3.54
CA ASP A 775 -30.34 4.12 -2.31
C ASP A 775 -30.68 2.67 -1.88
N ILE A 776 -30.70 1.73 -2.85
CA ILE A 776 -31.08 0.34 -2.55
C ILE A 776 -30.04 -0.26 -1.62
N TYR A 777 -30.54 -0.83 -0.55
CA TYR A 777 -29.74 -1.24 0.56
C TYR A 777 -30.22 -2.57 1.13
N ILE A 778 -29.31 -3.53 1.29
CA ILE A 778 -29.60 -4.84 1.86
C ILE A 778 -28.67 -5.05 3.04
N GLY A 779 -29.13 -4.63 4.22
CA GLY A 779 -28.43 -4.99 5.42
C GLY A 779 -28.86 -4.63 6.88
N ILE A 780 -28.09 -5.11 7.87
CA ILE A 780 -28.19 -4.92 9.34
C ILE A 780 -28.42 -3.45 9.75
N PRO A 781 -29.04 -3.17 10.90
CA PRO A 781 -29.47 -1.82 11.28
C PRO A 781 -28.47 -0.65 11.14
N TYR A 782 -29.08 0.52 10.89
CA TYR A 782 -28.63 1.55 9.95
C TYR A 782 -29.24 2.92 10.29
N THR A 783 -28.54 4.04 10.06
CA THR A 783 -29.12 5.40 9.90
C THR A 783 -28.17 6.31 9.11
N PRO A 784 -28.54 6.86 7.94
CA PRO A 784 -27.59 7.45 7.00
C PRO A 784 -27.27 8.92 7.34
N THR A 785 -26.26 9.53 6.68
CA THR A 785 -25.93 10.97 6.82
C THR A 785 -25.18 11.51 5.58
N ALA A 786 -25.93 11.81 4.52
CA ALA A 786 -25.46 12.06 3.14
C ALA A 786 -24.63 13.35 2.91
N THR A 787 -23.82 13.39 1.84
CA THR A 787 -23.15 14.59 1.27
C THR A 787 -22.66 14.34 -0.18
N ILE A 788 -22.94 15.28 -1.11
CA ILE A 788 -22.64 15.25 -2.57
C ILE A 788 -21.26 15.86 -2.93
N THR A 789 -20.61 15.49 -4.06
CA THR A 789 -19.71 16.35 -4.91
C THR A 789 -19.30 15.66 -6.26
N GLN A 790 -18.83 16.43 -7.26
CA GLN A 790 -18.91 16.17 -8.72
C GLN A 790 -17.59 16.46 -9.53
N THR A 791 -17.52 15.99 -10.80
CA THR A 791 -16.98 16.67 -12.04
C THR A 791 -15.58 16.37 -12.71
N ILE A 792 -15.64 16.29 -14.07
CA ILE A 792 -14.67 16.53 -15.21
C ILE A 792 -13.45 15.65 -15.57
N THR A 793 -13.03 15.76 -16.85
CA THR A 793 -11.98 14.99 -17.57
C THR A 793 -11.33 15.83 -18.70
N PRO A 794 -10.02 15.69 -18.99
CA PRO A 794 -9.36 16.22 -20.20
C PRO A 794 -8.87 15.14 -21.19
N THR A 795 -8.63 15.51 -22.46
CA THR A 795 -8.23 14.58 -23.54
C THR A 795 -7.00 15.08 -24.31
N PHE A 796 -6.16 14.18 -24.83
CA PHE A 796 -5.05 14.50 -25.73
C PHE A 796 -5.08 13.68 -27.03
N THR A 797 -4.50 14.23 -28.10
CA THR A 797 -4.37 13.59 -29.42
C THR A 797 -2.94 13.77 -29.91
N LEU A 798 -2.30 12.71 -30.42
CA LEU A 798 -0.96 12.77 -30.99
C LEU A 798 -0.98 12.58 -32.51
N THR A 799 -0.42 13.54 -33.24
CA THR A 799 -0.19 13.43 -34.69
C THR A 799 1.19 12.83 -34.95
N VAL A 800 1.27 11.68 -35.62
CA VAL A 800 2.55 11.05 -35.99
C VAL A 800 2.88 11.34 -37.46
N THR A 801 3.84 12.22 -37.69
CA THR A 801 4.41 12.45 -39.03
C THR A 801 5.42 11.35 -39.36
N LEU A 802 5.05 10.40 -40.22
CA LEU A 802 5.94 9.34 -40.69
C LEU A 802 6.80 9.82 -41.88
N THR A 803 8.12 9.83 -41.71
CA THR A 803 9.08 10.00 -42.83
C THR A 803 9.34 8.63 -43.48
N PRO A 804 9.06 8.43 -44.78
CA PRO A 804 9.19 7.12 -45.42
C PRO A 804 10.64 6.79 -45.79
N THR A 805 11.18 5.70 -45.24
CA THR A 805 12.50 5.18 -45.60
C THR A 805 12.48 4.51 -46.97
N LEU A 806 13.17 5.08 -47.95
CA LEU A 806 13.28 4.56 -49.32
C LEU A 806 14.52 3.67 -49.48
N THR A 807 14.31 2.37 -49.68
CA THR A 807 15.38 1.43 -50.07
C THR A 807 15.52 1.39 -51.58
N TYR A 808 16.69 1.79 -52.09
CA TYR A 808 17.02 1.75 -53.52
C TYR A 808 17.93 0.57 -53.84
N THR A 809 17.50 -0.34 -54.72
CA THR A 809 18.38 -1.31 -55.37
C THR A 809 18.83 -0.77 -56.73
N ILE A 810 20.10 -0.39 -56.84
CA ILE A 810 20.69 0.09 -58.10
C ILE A 810 21.41 -1.06 -58.80
N THR A 811 20.82 -1.57 -59.89
CA THR A 811 21.46 -2.57 -60.76
C THR A 811 22.06 -1.87 -61.99
N THR A 812 23.39 -1.80 -62.06
CA THR A 812 24.10 -1.10 -63.13
C THR A 812 24.58 -2.07 -64.22
N THR A 813 23.75 -2.34 -65.22
CA THR A 813 24.15 -3.17 -66.37
C THR A 813 25.03 -2.37 -67.33
N ILE A 814 26.30 -2.78 -67.50
CA ILE A 814 27.25 -2.14 -68.43
C ILE A 814 27.49 -3.08 -69.62
N THR A 815 26.97 -2.73 -70.79
CA THR A 815 27.27 -3.44 -72.05
C THR A 815 28.51 -2.84 -72.72
N PRO A 816 29.63 -3.59 -72.88
CA PRO A 816 30.82 -3.09 -73.55
C PRO A 816 30.80 -3.37 -75.06
N THR A 817 31.33 -2.45 -75.85
CA THR A 817 31.68 -2.66 -77.26
C THR A 817 33.18 -2.39 -77.43
N GLN A 818 33.89 -3.25 -78.15
CA GLN A 818 35.37 -3.37 -78.08
C GLN A 818 36.12 -2.46 -79.08
N THR A 819 37.42 -2.25 -78.85
CA THR A 819 38.50 -2.68 -79.76
C THR A 819 39.86 -2.69 -79.01
N LYS A 820 40.82 -3.52 -79.46
CA LYS A 820 42.17 -3.70 -78.87
C LYS A 820 43.00 -2.39 -78.78
N THR A 821 43.93 -2.32 -77.83
CA THR A 821 45.40 -2.26 -78.08
C THR A 821 46.25 -2.39 -76.80
N VAL A 822 46.90 -3.57 -76.65
CA VAL A 822 48.29 -3.83 -76.17
C VAL A 822 48.71 -3.48 -74.71
N THR A 823 49.60 -4.34 -74.19
CA THR A 823 50.32 -4.32 -72.89
C THR A 823 49.52 -4.61 -71.63
N ALA A 824 49.98 -5.61 -70.87
CA ALA A 824 49.46 -5.98 -69.55
C ALA A 824 50.38 -5.46 -68.44
N THR A 825 49.82 -5.24 -67.24
CA THR A 825 50.35 -5.74 -65.97
C THR A 825 49.21 -5.70 -64.93
N ILE A 826 49.24 -6.63 -63.97
CA ILE A 826 48.17 -6.80 -62.98
C ILE A 826 48.31 -5.75 -61.87
N THR A 827 47.20 -5.12 -61.48
CA THR A 827 47.05 -4.45 -60.18
C THR A 827 45.79 -5.00 -59.51
N GLN A 828 45.96 -5.65 -58.36
CA GLN A 828 44.88 -6.34 -57.65
C GLN A 828 44.30 -5.41 -56.57
N THR A 829 43.14 -4.78 -56.85
CA THR A 829 42.42 -4.00 -55.84
C THR A 829 41.66 -4.93 -54.90
N ILE A 830 42.21 -5.18 -53.71
CA ILE A 830 41.53 -5.92 -52.64
C ILE A 830 40.65 -4.93 -51.86
N THR A 831 39.33 -5.05 -51.99
CA THR A 831 38.39 -4.34 -51.12
C THR A 831 38.26 -5.10 -49.80
N GLN A 832 38.75 -4.51 -48.71
CA GLN A 832 38.70 -5.10 -47.38
C GLN A 832 37.51 -4.55 -46.58
N THR A 833 36.74 -5.44 -45.96
CA THR A 833 35.66 -5.10 -45.02
C THR A 833 36.00 -5.72 -43.68
N ILE A 834 36.02 -4.93 -42.61
CA ILE A 834 36.32 -5.37 -41.25
C ILE A 834 35.04 -5.29 -40.41
N THR A 835 34.76 -6.36 -39.67
CA THR A 835 33.64 -6.45 -38.72
C THR A 835 34.13 -7.19 -37.48
N GLU A 836 34.00 -6.59 -36.31
CA GLU A 836 34.43 -7.18 -35.04
C GLU A 836 33.23 -7.62 -34.18
N THR A 837 33.40 -8.70 -33.42
CA THR A 837 32.38 -9.25 -32.51
C THR A 837 33.10 -10.00 -31.37
N ILE A 838 32.64 -9.80 -30.13
CA ILE A 838 33.22 -10.42 -28.93
C ILE A 838 32.12 -11.16 -28.16
N THR A 839 32.38 -12.40 -27.76
CA THR A 839 31.41 -13.27 -27.07
C THR A 839 32.08 -14.07 -25.95
N PRO A 840 31.76 -13.85 -24.66
CA PRO A 840 32.19 -14.70 -23.55
C PRO A 840 31.20 -15.86 -23.30
N THR A 841 31.69 -16.95 -22.71
CA THR A 841 30.87 -18.13 -22.31
C THR A 841 31.35 -18.68 -20.96
N ILE A 842 30.43 -19.11 -20.10
CA ILE A 842 30.72 -19.73 -18.78
C ILE A 842 29.85 -20.99 -18.64
N THR A 843 30.42 -22.08 -18.14
CA THR A 843 29.70 -23.36 -17.92
C THR A 843 30.00 -23.92 -16.53
N PRO A 844 29.09 -23.76 -15.54
CA PRO A 844 29.17 -24.45 -14.27
C PRO A 844 28.47 -25.83 -14.33
N THR A 845 29.02 -26.82 -13.63
CA THR A 845 28.43 -28.17 -13.49
C THR A 845 28.26 -28.49 -12.01
N ALA A 846 27.08 -29.00 -11.61
CA ALA A 846 26.81 -29.44 -10.25
C ALA A 846 26.08 -30.80 -10.25
N THR A 847 26.42 -31.65 -9.28
CA THR A 847 25.86 -33.00 -9.10
C THR A 847 25.25 -33.11 -7.72
N ILE A 848 24.07 -33.73 -7.61
CA ILE A 848 23.31 -33.85 -6.34
C ILE A 848 22.93 -35.32 -6.12
N SER A 849 23.04 -35.79 -4.87
CA SER A 849 22.50 -37.09 -4.42
C SER A 849 21.71 -36.87 -3.11
N PRO A 850 20.52 -37.46 -2.93
CA PRO A 850 19.60 -37.06 -1.87
C PRO A 850 19.75 -37.85 -0.57
N THR A 851 20.05 -37.16 0.53
CA THR A 851 19.53 -37.50 1.87
C THR A 851 19.56 -36.26 2.78
N SER A 852 18.94 -36.34 3.96
CA SER A 852 18.47 -35.16 4.72
C SER A 852 19.56 -34.32 5.41
N THR A 853 19.31 -33.00 5.42
CA THR A 853 19.92 -31.94 6.27
C THR A 853 21.42 -31.68 6.12
N ASN A 854 21.72 -30.47 5.63
CA ASN A 854 23.03 -29.81 5.52
C ASN A 854 24.04 -30.43 4.52
N ILE A 855 24.00 -29.92 3.28
CA ILE A 855 25.08 -30.07 2.28
C ILE A 855 25.59 -28.67 1.92
N ILE A 856 26.92 -28.50 1.91
CA ILE A 856 27.60 -27.28 1.47
C ILE A 856 28.00 -27.44 0.00
N TYR A 857 27.75 -26.42 -0.83
CA TYR A 857 28.25 -26.36 -2.21
C TYR A 857 29.34 -25.29 -2.33
N THR A 858 30.55 -25.72 -2.67
CA THR A 858 31.67 -24.83 -2.99
C THR A 858 31.76 -24.67 -4.51
N LEU A 859 31.60 -23.45 -5.02
CA LEU A 859 31.72 -23.16 -6.45
C LEU A 859 33.06 -22.47 -6.75
N THR A 860 33.83 -23.06 -7.67
CA THR A 860 35.08 -22.48 -8.18
C THR A 860 34.86 -21.99 -9.60
N ILE A 861 35.25 -20.75 -9.92
CA ILE A 861 35.07 -20.14 -11.24
C ILE A 861 36.43 -19.71 -11.78
N THR A 862 36.74 -20.09 -13.02
CA THR A 862 37.92 -19.64 -13.77
C THR A 862 37.47 -19.06 -15.11
N PRO A 863 37.56 -17.73 -15.34
CA PRO A 863 37.16 -17.11 -16.60
C PRO A 863 38.24 -17.29 -17.68
N THR A 864 37.81 -17.33 -18.95
CA THR A 864 38.69 -17.24 -20.13
C THR A 864 38.08 -16.28 -21.15
N PHE A 865 38.93 -15.60 -21.91
CA PHE A 865 38.53 -14.65 -22.95
C PHE A 865 38.99 -15.12 -24.32
N SER A 866 38.20 -14.82 -25.35
CA SER A 866 38.47 -15.15 -26.75
C SER A 866 38.14 -13.96 -27.63
N VAL A 867 39.04 -13.61 -28.55
CA VAL A 867 38.85 -12.57 -29.56
C VAL A 867 39.14 -13.21 -30.92
N SER A 868 38.23 -13.08 -31.88
CA SER A 868 38.30 -13.79 -33.16
C SER A 868 38.02 -12.86 -34.36
N PRO A 869 39.05 -12.14 -34.87
CA PRO A 869 38.90 -11.29 -36.04
C PRO A 869 38.72 -12.16 -37.30
N THR A 870 37.52 -12.14 -37.88
CA THR A 870 37.18 -13.00 -39.02
C THR A 870 37.50 -12.31 -40.35
N VAL A 871 38.71 -12.54 -40.88
CA VAL A 871 39.11 -12.08 -42.21
C VAL A 871 38.75 -13.15 -43.26
N THR A 872 37.62 -12.98 -43.94
CA THR A 872 37.15 -13.93 -44.96
C THR A 872 37.96 -13.84 -46.26
N ILE A 873 38.96 -14.70 -46.40
CA ILE A 873 39.61 -15.03 -47.68
C ILE A 873 39.13 -16.44 -48.07
N THR A 874 38.60 -16.61 -49.28
CA THR A 874 37.96 -17.88 -49.69
C THR A 874 38.79 -18.64 -50.74
N PRO A 875 39.54 -19.68 -50.32
CA PRO A 875 39.94 -20.79 -51.17
C PRO A 875 39.13 -22.06 -50.85
N THR A 876 38.57 -22.69 -51.89
CA THR A 876 38.24 -24.13 -51.89
C THR A 876 39.52 -24.96 -51.66
N ILE A 877 39.52 -26.23 -51.23
CA ILE A 877 38.75 -27.39 -51.74
C ILE A 877 38.71 -28.56 -50.71
N SER A 878 37.70 -29.44 -50.84
CA SER A 878 37.55 -30.89 -50.54
C SER A 878 38.36 -31.66 -49.44
N PRO A 879 37.84 -32.80 -48.91
CA PRO A 879 38.22 -33.31 -47.57
C PRO A 879 38.99 -34.64 -47.52
N THR A 880 39.80 -34.84 -46.45
CA THR A 880 39.83 -36.08 -45.63
C THR A 880 40.67 -35.96 -44.34
N SER A 881 40.23 -36.65 -43.29
CA SER A 881 40.99 -37.40 -42.25
C SER A 881 42.21 -36.82 -41.50
N THR A 882 41.98 -36.53 -40.20
CA THR A 882 42.80 -36.89 -38.99
C THR A 882 44.20 -36.29 -38.70
N VAL A 883 44.37 -35.94 -37.40
CA VAL A 883 45.57 -36.07 -36.53
C VAL A 883 46.62 -34.92 -36.49
N THR A 884 46.40 -34.01 -35.51
CA THR A 884 47.27 -33.77 -34.33
C THR A 884 48.46 -32.76 -34.35
N GLU A 885 48.42 -31.85 -33.37
CA GLU A 885 49.50 -31.24 -32.52
C GLU A 885 50.05 -29.78 -32.64
N THR A 886 50.15 -29.17 -31.44
CA THR A 886 51.29 -28.40 -30.86
C THR A 886 51.47 -26.85 -31.02
N ILE A 887 50.94 -26.13 -30.02
CA ILE A 887 51.53 -25.05 -29.14
C ILE A 887 52.23 -23.80 -29.75
N THR A 888 51.89 -22.57 -29.27
CA THR A 888 52.76 -21.55 -28.59
C THR A 888 52.01 -20.20 -28.32
N GLN A 889 52.45 -19.38 -27.35
CA GLN A 889 51.86 -18.09 -26.89
C GLN A 889 52.73 -16.84 -27.26
N THR A 890 52.22 -15.60 -27.02
CA THR A 890 52.72 -14.58 -26.03
C THR A 890 52.55 -13.08 -26.49
N PHE A 891 52.45 -12.15 -25.51
CA PHE A 891 52.75 -10.68 -25.50
C PHE A 891 51.66 -9.58 -25.69
N THR A 892 51.23 -9.01 -24.54
CA THR A 892 51.55 -7.66 -23.98
C THR A 892 51.79 -6.41 -24.86
N GLU A 893 51.22 -5.26 -24.48
CA GLU A 893 51.96 -3.96 -24.38
C GLU A 893 51.33 -2.93 -23.39
N THR A 894 52.03 -1.81 -23.12
CA THR A 894 51.91 -0.94 -21.93
C THR A 894 52.35 0.51 -22.22
N TYR A 895 51.78 1.55 -21.59
CA TYR A 895 52.39 2.91 -21.52
C TYR A 895 52.27 3.60 -20.15
N THR A 896 53.18 4.57 -19.89
CA THR A 896 53.59 5.01 -18.54
C THR A 896 54.01 6.49 -18.49
N ASN A 897 53.74 7.19 -17.38
CA ASN A 897 54.51 8.34 -16.84
C ASN A 897 54.11 8.52 -15.35
N THR A 898 54.93 8.45 -14.30
CA THR A 898 56.36 8.77 -14.00
C THR A 898 56.57 10.14 -13.36
N GLN A 899 56.86 10.13 -12.05
CA GLN A 899 57.65 11.11 -11.27
C GLN A 899 58.23 10.31 -10.07
N THR A 900 59.48 10.55 -9.67
CA THR A 900 60.28 9.53 -8.97
C THR A 900 61.33 10.09 -7.98
N ILE A 901 61.24 9.70 -6.70
CA ILE A 901 62.36 9.51 -5.74
C ILE A 901 61.90 8.43 -4.74
N THR A 902 62.59 7.37 -4.30
CA THR A 902 63.77 6.55 -4.68
C THR A 902 64.42 6.08 -3.37
N GLN A 903 64.64 4.75 -3.22
CA GLN A 903 65.50 4.00 -2.28
C GLN A 903 64.70 2.85 -1.60
N THR A 904 64.74 1.57 -1.99
CA THR A 904 65.76 0.62 -2.51
C THR A 904 66.42 -0.23 -1.42
N ASN A 905 66.02 -1.51 -1.35
CA ASN A 905 66.78 -2.74 -1.02
C ASN A 905 65.75 -3.90 -0.95
N THR A 906 65.67 -4.91 -1.82
CA THR A 906 66.66 -5.84 -2.44
C THR A 906 67.03 -7.03 -1.54
N GLN A 907 66.42 -8.20 -1.78
CA GLN A 907 67.15 -9.43 -2.15
C GLN A 907 66.25 -10.56 -2.66
N THR A 908 66.87 -11.54 -3.31
CA THR A 908 66.27 -12.63 -4.10
C THR A 908 66.57 -13.98 -3.47
N ILE A 909 65.83 -15.04 -3.82
CA ILE A 909 66.39 -16.36 -4.14
C ILE A 909 65.40 -17.13 -5.03
N THR A 910 65.94 -17.90 -5.98
CA THR A 910 65.20 -18.78 -6.87
C THR A 910 65.84 -20.15 -6.84
N GLN A 911 65.05 -21.23 -6.81
CA GLN A 911 65.55 -22.56 -7.11
C GLN A 911 64.47 -23.38 -7.83
N THR A 912 64.90 -24.09 -8.88
CA THR A 912 64.06 -24.94 -9.71
C THR A 912 64.77 -26.27 -9.87
N ILE A 913 64.06 -27.38 -9.67
CA ILE A 913 64.58 -28.73 -9.88
C ILE A 913 63.55 -29.50 -10.70
N THR A 914 64.03 -30.16 -11.76
CA THR A 914 63.22 -30.93 -12.71
C THR A 914 63.50 -32.42 -12.52
N GLY A 915 62.48 -33.28 -12.60
CA GLY A 915 62.67 -34.73 -12.55
C GLY A 915 61.42 -35.48 -13.01
N THR A 916 61.59 -36.37 -13.99
CA THR A 916 60.50 -37.18 -14.55
C THR A 916 61.03 -38.60 -14.79
N VAL A 917 60.38 -39.60 -14.21
CA VAL A 917 60.58 -41.02 -14.55
C VAL A 917 59.21 -41.71 -14.53
N THR A 918 58.97 -42.58 -15.49
CA THR A 918 57.75 -43.37 -15.64
C THR A 918 58.09 -44.85 -15.50
N GLU A 919 57.31 -45.61 -14.74
CA GLU A 919 57.20 -47.06 -14.98
C GLU A 919 55.83 -47.59 -14.52
N THR A 920 55.46 -48.79 -14.97
CA THR A 920 54.09 -49.33 -14.88
C THR A 920 54.12 -50.78 -14.45
N VAL A 921 53.36 -51.14 -13.40
CA VAL A 921 53.12 -52.53 -13.00
C VAL A 921 51.65 -52.72 -12.64
N THR A 922 51.06 -53.83 -13.09
CA THR A 922 49.66 -54.21 -12.85
C THR A 922 49.61 -55.42 -11.93
N SER A 923 48.85 -55.35 -10.83
CA SER A 923 48.46 -56.55 -10.07
C SER A 923 47.23 -56.33 -9.17
N THR A 924 46.24 -57.19 -9.33
CA THR A 924 45.06 -57.34 -8.43
C THR A 924 45.37 -58.36 -7.33
N ILE A 925 44.76 -58.27 -6.14
CA ILE A 925 44.14 -59.42 -5.41
C ILE A 925 43.45 -59.00 -4.10
N THR A 926 42.40 -59.77 -3.76
CA THR A 926 41.48 -59.72 -2.61
C THR A 926 42.10 -60.19 -1.28
N VAL A 927 41.54 -59.83 -0.11
CA VAL A 927 40.99 -60.79 0.91
C VAL A 927 40.50 -60.13 2.23
N THR A 928 39.31 -60.61 2.61
CA THR A 928 38.44 -60.50 3.79
C THR A 928 39.02 -60.79 5.19
N LEU A 929 38.39 -60.21 6.25
CA LEU A 929 37.99 -60.78 7.58
C LEU A 929 36.85 -59.86 8.13
N THR A 930 35.76 -60.19 8.85
CA THR A 930 35.07 -61.37 9.46
C THR A 930 35.63 -62.00 10.76
N SER A 931 34.84 -62.48 11.75
CA SER A 931 33.43 -62.24 12.20
C SER A 931 33.03 -63.16 13.40
N THR A 932 32.18 -62.72 14.34
CA THR A 932 31.40 -63.57 15.31
C THR A 932 30.17 -62.76 15.82
N LYS A 933 28.90 -63.20 15.95
CA LYS A 933 28.17 -64.46 16.33
C LYS A 933 28.13 -64.68 17.87
N THR A 934 27.03 -65.05 18.56
CA THR A 934 25.78 -65.79 18.19
C THR A 934 24.55 -65.42 19.09
N GLU A 935 23.34 -65.91 18.76
CA GLU A 935 22.01 -65.62 19.37
C GLU A 935 21.53 -66.63 20.46
N ASN A 936 20.23 -66.52 20.85
CA ASN A 936 19.31 -67.47 21.55
C ASN A 936 19.22 -67.39 23.11
N LEU A 937 18.08 -67.56 23.79
CA LEU A 937 16.66 -67.84 23.42
C LEU A 937 15.64 -67.39 24.54
N LEU A 938 14.32 -67.44 24.29
CA LEU A 938 13.17 -67.21 25.23
C LEU A 938 12.73 -68.55 25.93
N PRO A 939 11.65 -68.74 26.78
CA PRO A 939 10.46 -67.87 27.10
C PRO A 939 9.75 -67.93 28.52
N LEU A 940 8.84 -66.97 28.83
CA LEU A 940 7.57 -67.04 29.64
C LEU A 940 7.58 -67.42 31.19
N PRO A 941 6.46 -67.42 31.99
CA PRO A 941 5.58 -66.27 32.37
C PRO A 941 5.01 -66.21 33.86
N GLU A 942 4.33 -65.08 34.21
CA GLU A 942 3.15 -64.86 35.14
C GLU A 942 3.10 -65.08 36.71
N ARG A 943 2.87 -63.95 37.46
CA ARG A 943 1.62 -63.54 38.21
C ARG A 943 1.31 -63.84 39.73
N ASN A 944 1.44 -62.78 40.57
CA ASN A 944 0.54 -62.28 41.70
C ASN A 944 0.30 -63.05 43.04
N PRO A 945 -0.35 -62.44 44.09
CA PRO A 945 -0.74 -61.03 44.37
C PRO A 945 0.07 -60.44 45.59
N PRO A 946 -0.40 -59.95 46.79
CA PRO A 946 -1.72 -59.75 47.48
C PRO A 946 -2.06 -58.25 47.82
N THR A 947 -2.74 -57.96 48.95
CA THR A 947 -3.36 -56.67 49.42
C THR A 947 -3.45 -56.62 50.99
N PRO A 948 -3.96 -55.57 51.72
CA PRO A 948 -4.41 -54.19 51.40
C PRO A 948 -3.87 -53.04 52.35
N VAL A 949 -4.44 -51.83 52.24
CA VAL A 949 -4.25 -50.56 53.03
C VAL A 949 -5.24 -50.50 54.25
N PRO A 950 -5.15 -49.61 55.29
CA PRO A 950 -5.66 -48.20 55.20
C PRO A 950 -5.15 -47.11 56.23
N VAL A 951 -5.62 -45.85 56.01
CA VAL A 951 -5.76 -44.67 56.93
C VAL A 951 -4.63 -43.61 57.02
N SER A 952 -5.04 -42.33 57.10
CA SER A 952 -4.28 -41.05 57.15
C SER A 952 -4.63 -40.27 58.46
N PRO A 953 -4.54 -38.93 58.58
CA PRO A 953 -3.53 -37.89 58.25
C PRO A 953 -2.97 -37.28 59.59
N PRO A 954 -2.52 -36.01 59.79
CA PRO A 954 -2.30 -34.88 58.87
C PRO A 954 -0.95 -34.11 59.00
N LEU A 955 -0.90 -33.01 58.25
CA LEU A 955 0.05 -31.89 58.18
C LEU A 955 0.71 -31.44 59.50
N GLU A 956 1.98 -31.03 59.39
CA GLU A 956 2.36 -29.61 59.46
C GLU A 956 3.30 -29.28 58.27
#